data_AF-A0A8H6D8X5-F1
#
_entry.id   AF-A0A8H6D8X5-F1
#
_cell.length_a   1.000
_cell.length_b   1.000
_cell.length_c   1.000
_cell.angle_alpha   90.00
_cell.angle_beta   90.00
_cell.angle_gamma   90.00
#
_symmetry.space_group_name_H-M   'P 1'
#
loop_
_entity.id
_entity.type
_entity.pdbx_description
1 polymer ?
#
loop_
_entity_poly.entity_id
_entity_poly.type
_entity_poly.pdbx_seq_one_letter_code
_entity_poly.pdbx_strand_id
1 'polypeptide(L)'
;MFWSSLVPITGLCSLFLDIASAQTKYEVQKPPLDTDWTYKVGTNPWPEHPRPQLKRDAWKSLNGIWTWSGDGDLSNPPKEGPLDREVLVPACIESALSGLQILDQREFWYQRSFDVSDDWKNQTVLLHFEAVDYNSTVFVNGKEKTTHIGGYDRFTVDVTEDIKFGESNELLVFVNDPTDGQVIPIGKQTLRPSHIFYRSCSGIWQQVWLEAVPKDYITDLDLTAGADGEVTVTVHTSQESGKSAKVVIEDSDGTSLASHEGTTDEEFTFTAKSPKLWWPDSPTLYNITVTLDNGDKVQSYTGFRTISKGKVENVTRPLLNGEFVFQFGTLDQGFWPDGLYTPPNREAMISDLKLLRKFGFNMVRKHIKYEPHLFYQACDELGLLVIQDMPSLPADGNRKPNDAEQAEFQRQFEILVKQHKSYTSIVTWVIYNEGWGQRDGSPEKSLTELLQKLDKSRLINSISGWNDHGFGDFHDNHNYASPQCGTPFYSQPKTPYDPERIGIAGEYGGIGHNVSIDHLWNVKQAIDSIPETYEINKDLDSYNYRSGVLFRDIREQTQRFACSGAVYTQTSDVEGEVNGLITYDRRFVRPDVEKWQSEIASVYKAAVSRGGPNTVCQRCQGLIALNKSQCGLVNKVAAILLATGCLLGHVTCFQASPPSYPSDLEQNLHITNQSYKALSFKDPTMSSDNHNEKSTAGNESKTQDLSLLPIWLTFNLASNPGTEEEWQIVDKEDTRHDGLGKDEKKEVAQEKSSDNSEKSAAEEKRELAKTRWEGMQPQRGGVYPDREVKVPSYPQFTGNW
;
A
#
# COMPACT_ATOMS: atom_id res chain seq x y z
N MET A 1 87.01 -38.31 13.53
CA MET A 1 87.59 -36.96 13.65
C MET A 1 87.11 -36.15 12.46
N PHE A 2 86.56 -34.93 12.69
CA PHE A 2 86.27 -33.82 11.74
C PHE A 2 85.53 -34.14 10.41
N TRP A 3 84.33 -33.59 10.13
CA TRP A 3 84.05 -32.21 9.64
C TRP A 3 84.74 -31.90 8.28
N SER A 4 84.12 -31.36 7.23
CA SER A 4 82.72 -30.98 6.89
C SER A 4 82.59 -30.98 5.33
N SER A 5 81.54 -30.57 4.60
CA SER A 5 80.40 -29.67 4.82
C SER A 5 79.21 -30.01 3.90
N LEU A 6 78.07 -29.32 4.06
CA LEU A 6 76.91 -29.34 3.14
C LEU A 6 76.38 -27.91 2.98
N VAL A 7 75.99 -27.51 1.76
CA VAL A 7 75.37 -26.22 1.43
C VAL A 7 74.00 -26.48 0.82
N PRO A 8 72.89 -25.97 1.40
CA PRO A 8 71.59 -25.92 0.75
C PRO A 8 71.42 -24.62 -0.03
N ILE A 9 70.85 -24.71 -1.24
CA ILE A 9 70.38 -23.54 -2.00
C ILE A 9 68.93 -23.28 -1.57
N THR A 10 68.69 -22.16 -0.88
CA THR A 10 67.35 -21.65 -0.57
C THR A 10 67.17 -20.28 -1.23
N GLY A 11 66.11 -20.12 -2.03
CA GLY A 11 65.90 -18.89 -2.78
C GLY A 11 64.79 -18.99 -3.83
N LEU A 12 63.54 -19.12 -3.38
CA LEU A 12 62.36 -18.92 -4.20
C LEU A 12 61.31 -18.20 -3.35
N CYS A 13 61.19 -16.89 -3.56
CA CYS A 13 60.13 -16.08 -2.96
C CYS A 13 58.79 -16.41 -3.64
N SER A 14 57.84 -16.94 -2.87
CA SER A 14 56.44 -16.94 -3.28
C SER A 14 55.87 -15.53 -3.09
N LEU A 15 55.76 -14.77 -4.18
CA LEU A 15 54.90 -13.60 -4.23
C LEU A 15 53.44 -14.07 -4.24
N PHE A 16 52.81 -14.12 -3.07
CA PHE A 16 51.37 -14.10 -2.99
C PHE A 16 50.92 -12.68 -3.33
N LEU A 17 50.27 -12.52 -4.48
CA LEU A 17 49.47 -11.34 -4.74
C LEU A 17 48.15 -11.50 -3.99
N ASP A 18 47.97 -10.68 -2.95
CA ASP A 18 46.65 -10.47 -2.37
C ASP A 18 45.76 -9.78 -3.42
N ILE A 19 45.00 -10.59 -4.16
CA ILE A 19 43.88 -10.09 -4.95
C ILE A 19 42.77 -9.76 -3.95
N ALA A 20 42.83 -8.57 -3.37
CA ALA A 20 41.69 -7.98 -2.69
C ALA A 20 40.54 -7.91 -3.71
N SER A 21 39.50 -8.72 -3.50
CA SER A 21 38.33 -8.71 -4.38
C SER A 21 37.73 -7.31 -4.36
N ALA A 22 37.68 -6.66 -5.52
CA ALA A 22 37.10 -5.33 -5.61
C ALA A 22 35.61 -5.42 -5.31
N GLN A 23 35.15 -4.65 -4.32
CA GLN A 23 33.74 -4.60 -3.92
C GLN A 23 32.83 -4.32 -5.12
N THR A 24 31.78 -5.14 -5.28
CA THR A 24 30.77 -4.94 -6.32
C THR A 24 29.99 -3.66 -6.04
N LYS A 25 30.10 -2.67 -6.91
CA LYS A 25 29.47 -1.36 -6.73
C LYS A 25 27.97 -1.39 -7.00
N TYR A 26 27.25 -0.48 -6.34
CA TYR A 26 25.81 -0.38 -6.42
C TYR A 26 25.36 0.08 -7.81
N GLU A 27 24.41 -0.67 -8.38
CA GLU A 27 23.61 -0.28 -9.54
C GLU A 27 22.21 -0.86 -9.36
N VAL A 28 21.17 -0.06 -9.64
CA VAL A 28 19.77 -0.52 -9.63
C VAL A 28 19.65 -1.68 -10.61
N GLN A 29 19.20 -2.84 -10.14
CA GLN A 29 19.05 -4.01 -11.01
C GLN A 29 17.87 -3.83 -11.96
N LYS A 30 17.72 -4.71 -12.95
CA LYS A 30 16.55 -4.70 -13.84
C LYS A 30 15.39 -5.49 -13.20
N PRO A 31 14.29 -4.85 -12.76
CA PRO A 31 13.12 -5.59 -12.29
C PRO A 31 12.40 -6.26 -13.48
N PRO A 32 11.54 -7.27 -13.24
CA PRO A 32 10.63 -7.82 -14.24
C PRO A 32 9.64 -6.79 -14.81
N LEU A 33 9.35 -5.73 -14.04
CA LEU A 33 8.55 -4.58 -14.41
C LEU A 33 9.06 -3.36 -13.60
N ASP A 34 9.18 -2.20 -14.20
CA ASP A 34 9.66 -0.98 -13.53
C ASP A 34 8.52 0.03 -13.28
N THR A 35 8.83 1.14 -12.61
CA THR A 35 7.94 2.29 -12.43
C THR A 35 8.62 3.56 -12.95
N ASP A 36 7.85 4.64 -13.10
CA ASP A 36 8.41 5.94 -13.47
C ASP A 36 9.29 6.57 -12.36
N TRP A 37 9.42 5.92 -11.19
CA TRP A 37 10.30 6.33 -10.10
C TRP A 37 11.53 5.43 -9.91
N THR A 38 11.59 4.23 -10.49
CA THR A 38 12.68 3.24 -10.28
C THR A 38 14.08 3.85 -10.39
N TYR A 39 14.33 4.61 -11.47
CA TYR A 39 15.63 5.23 -11.75
C TYR A 39 15.77 6.66 -11.18
N LYS A 40 14.77 7.15 -10.43
CA LYS A 40 14.79 8.46 -9.76
C LYS A 40 15.15 8.37 -8.26
N VAL A 41 15.18 7.17 -7.68
CA VAL A 41 15.50 6.94 -6.25
C VAL A 41 16.88 7.46 -5.87
N GLY A 42 17.87 7.28 -6.75
CA GLY A 42 19.25 7.70 -6.52
C GLY A 42 19.89 6.98 -5.33
N THR A 43 20.90 7.62 -4.71
CA THR A 43 21.68 7.04 -3.60
C THR A 43 21.41 7.70 -2.25
N ASN A 44 20.39 8.56 -2.15
CA ASN A 44 19.94 9.22 -0.92
C ASN A 44 18.40 9.18 -0.83
N PRO A 45 17.83 7.97 -0.69
CA PRO A 45 16.38 7.77 -0.67
C PRO A 45 15.80 8.24 0.67
N TRP A 46 14.52 8.64 0.64
CA TRP A 46 13.75 9.08 1.81
C TRP A 46 14.47 10.16 2.66
N PRO A 47 14.55 11.41 2.16
CA PRO A 47 15.18 12.53 2.86
C PRO A 47 14.32 13.14 3.99
N GLU A 48 13.07 12.74 4.14
CA GLU A 48 12.16 13.22 5.19
C GLU A 48 12.52 12.67 6.58
N HIS A 49 12.12 13.37 7.66
CA HIS A 49 12.29 12.86 9.02
C HIS A 49 11.34 11.66 9.24
N PRO A 50 11.82 10.46 9.61
CA PRO A 50 10.99 9.24 9.60
C PRO A 50 9.79 9.28 10.55
N ARG A 51 9.93 9.93 11.73
CA ARG A 51 8.85 10.06 12.72
C ARG A 51 8.14 11.43 12.61
N PRO A 52 7.00 11.58 11.92
CA PRO A 52 6.29 12.86 11.82
C PRO A 52 5.52 13.22 13.09
N GLN A 53 5.18 12.24 13.94
CA GLN A 53 4.56 12.47 15.25
C GLN A 53 5.58 12.67 16.40
N LEU A 54 6.89 12.51 16.13
CA LEU A 54 7.96 12.81 17.09
C LEU A 54 9.20 13.37 16.36
N LYS A 55 8.99 14.45 15.62
CA LYS A 55 10.03 15.07 14.79
C LYS A 55 11.01 15.89 15.64
N ARG A 56 12.31 15.75 15.33
CA ARG A 56 13.40 16.53 15.95
C ARG A 56 14.23 17.25 14.88
N ASP A 57 14.89 18.34 15.27
CA ASP A 57 15.81 19.07 14.37
C ASP A 57 17.23 18.47 14.39
N ALA A 58 17.65 17.88 15.52
CA ALA A 58 18.97 17.26 15.71
C ALA A 58 18.94 15.77 15.32
N TRP A 59 18.97 15.50 14.02
CA TRP A 59 18.96 14.14 13.46
C TRP A 59 19.89 14.00 12.25
N LYS A 60 20.22 12.76 11.86
CA LYS A 60 21.03 12.44 10.68
C LYS A 60 20.55 11.14 10.04
N SER A 61 20.13 11.18 8.77
CA SER A 61 19.81 9.96 8.03
C SER A 61 21.04 9.07 7.82
N LEU A 62 20.85 7.75 7.97
CA LEU A 62 21.78 6.69 7.59
C LEU A 62 21.28 5.92 6.36
N ASN A 63 20.29 6.44 5.63
CA ASN A 63 19.87 5.90 4.33
C ASN A 63 20.97 6.08 3.26
N GLY A 64 20.82 5.39 2.13
CA GLY A 64 21.74 5.42 0.99
C GLY A 64 22.54 4.12 0.87
N ILE A 65 23.75 4.20 0.33
CA ILE A 65 24.57 3.01 0.06
C ILE A 65 25.23 2.48 1.35
N TRP A 66 25.06 1.20 1.58
CA TRP A 66 25.74 0.39 2.59
C TRP A 66 26.56 -0.69 1.87
N THR A 67 27.35 -1.44 2.63
CA THR A 67 28.02 -2.65 2.14
C THR A 67 27.30 -3.89 2.68
N TRP A 68 27.30 -4.99 1.93
CA TRP A 68 26.52 -6.19 2.22
C TRP A 68 27.31 -7.47 1.92
N SER A 69 27.04 -8.52 2.71
CA SER A 69 27.50 -9.90 2.44
C SER A 69 26.42 -10.93 2.78
N GLY A 70 26.30 -11.95 1.94
CA GLY A 70 25.48 -13.14 2.20
C GLY A 70 26.26 -14.30 2.83
N ASP A 71 27.55 -14.10 3.10
CA ASP A 71 28.43 -15.10 3.72
C ASP A 71 28.55 -14.88 5.23
N GLY A 72 28.75 -15.98 5.96
CA GLY A 72 28.99 -15.98 7.41
C GLY A 72 27.73 -16.22 8.26
N ASP A 73 27.93 -16.19 9.57
CA ASP A 73 26.89 -16.42 10.58
C ASP A 73 27.12 -15.48 11.79
N LEU A 74 26.11 -15.34 12.66
CA LEU A 74 26.17 -14.45 13.83
C LEU A 74 27.33 -14.76 14.80
N SER A 75 27.84 -16.00 14.84
CA SER A 75 28.96 -16.39 15.72
C SER A 75 30.32 -15.94 15.21
N ASN A 76 30.43 -15.57 13.93
CA ASN A 76 31.64 -15.01 13.32
C ASN A 76 31.37 -13.69 12.59
N PRO A 77 31.12 -12.57 13.32
CA PRO A 77 30.95 -11.27 12.70
C PRO A 77 32.15 -10.87 11.83
N PRO A 78 31.92 -10.22 10.67
CA PRO A 78 32.97 -9.57 9.86
C PRO A 78 33.86 -8.67 10.72
N LYS A 79 35.18 -8.68 10.46
CA LYS A 79 36.18 -8.08 11.37
C LYS A 79 36.91 -6.86 10.83
N GLU A 80 37.20 -6.83 9.52
CA GLU A 80 38.00 -5.76 8.89
C GLU A 80 37.55 -5.54 7.45
N GLY A 81 37.54 -4.27 7.01
CA GLY A 81 37.20 -3.85 5.65
C GLY A 81 35.70 -3.78 5.37
N PRO A 82 35.30 -3.20 4.21
CA PRO A 82 33.93 -3.24 3.72
C PRO A 82 33.54 -4.64 3.24
N LEU A 83 32.24 -4.96 3.28
CA LEU A 83 31.69 -6.20 2.72
C LEU A 83 31.75 -6.23 1.18
N ASP A 84 31.56 -7.42 0.59
CA ASP A 84 31.87 -7.74 -0.81
C ASP A 84 30.97 -7.07 -1.86
N ARG A 85 29.77 -6.63 -1.48
CA ARG A 85 28.84 -5.89 -2.34
C ARG A 85 28.43 -4.56 -1.72
N GLU A 86 27.91 -3.66 -2.54
CA GLU A 86 27.13 -2.50 -2.10
C GLU A 86 25.63 -2.76 -2.24
N VAL A 87 24.83 -2.16 -1.37
CA VAL A 87 23.36 -2.28 -1.32
C VAL A 87 22.73 -0.93 -0.99
N LEU A 88 21.56 -0.64 -1.55
CA LEU A 88 20.74 0.51 -1.11
C LEU A 88 19.94 0.15 0.14
N VAL A 89 19.98 1.03 1.14
CA VAL A 89 19.13 0.97 2.33
C VAL A 89 18.34 2.28 2.46
N PRO A 90 17.02 2.26 2.68
CA PRO A 90 16.16 1.08 2.74
C PRO A 90 15.90 0.44 1.37
N ALA A 91 15.87 -0.91 1.35
CA ALA A 91 15.29 -1.73 0.29
C ALA A 91 15.24 -3.21 0.73
N CYS A 92 14.23 -3.96 0.28
CA CYS A 92 14.23 -5.43 0.36
C CYS A 92 15.37 -6.02 -0.50
N ILE A 93 16.13 -7.01 -0.03
CA ILE A 93 17.25 -7.57 -0.83
C ILE A 93 16.81 -8.29 -2.12
N GLU A 94 15.57 -8.75 -2.17
CA GLU A 94 14.90 -9.37 -3.31
C GLU A 94 14.47 -8.34 -4.38
N SER A 95 14.41 -7.06 -4.01
CA SER A 95 14.00 -5.95 -4.87
C SER A 95 15.11 -5.54 -5.83
N ALA A 96 14.75 -4.90 -6.94
CA ALA A 96 15.71 -4.35 -7.87
C ALA A 96 16.37 -3.05 -7.34
N LEU A 97 15.63 -2.27 -6.54
CA LEU A 97 16.12 -1.04 -5.92
C LEU A 97 17.31 -1.27 -4.99
N SER A 98 17.37 -2.43 -4.31
CA SER A 98 18.49 -2.81 -3.44
C SER A 98 19.85 -2.87 -4.14
N GLY A 99 19.87 -3.09 -5.47
CA GLY A 99 21.09 -3.41 -6.21
C GLY A 99 21.58 -4.86 -6.02
N LEU A 100 20.87 -5.66 -5.23
CA LEU A 100 21.17 -7.07 -4.98
C LEU A 100 20.30 -8.00 -5.83
N GLN A 101 18.97 -7.86 -5.72
CA GLN A 101 17.95 -8.72 -6.34
C GLN A 101 18.16 -10.23 -6.05
N ILE A 102 18.57 -10.56 -4.83
CA ILE A 102 18.87 -11.93 -4.39
C ILE A 102 17.62 -12.55 -3.76
N LEU A 103 17.34 -13.82 -4.07
CA LEU A 103 16.21 -14.59 -3.52
C LEU A 103 16.70 -15.72 -2.62
N ASP A 104 15.83 -16.22 -1.73
CA ASP A 104 16.07 -17.37 -0.83
C ASP A 104 17.27 -17.20 0.15
N GLN A 105 17.84 -15.99 0.29
CA GLN A 105 18.90 -15.70 1.26
C GLN A 105 18.29 -15.45 2.65
N ARG A 106 18.71 -16.22 3.65
CA ARG A 106 18.17 -16.14 5.02
C ARG A 106 19.01 -15.31 5.96
N GLU A 107 20.31 -15.59 6.00
CA GLU A 107 21.25 -14.99 6.94
C GLU A 107 22.23 -14.09 6.17
N PHE A 108 22.40 -12.84 6.60
CA PHE A 108 23.25 -11.88 5.89
C PHE A 108 23.67 -10.71 6.79
N TRP A 109 24.70 -9.99 6.33
CA TRP A 109 25.29 -8.86 7.02
C TRP A 109 25.17 -7.57 6.21
N TYR A 110 24.84 -6.47 6.88
CA TYR A 110 25.02 -5.11 6.40
C TYR A 110 26.11 -4.41 7.21
N GLN A 111 26.92 -3.57 6.57
CA GLN A 111 27.91 -2.72 7.24
C GLN A 111 27.95 -1.32 6.61
N ARG A 112 27.99 -0.28 7.46
CA ARG A 112 28.10 1.12 7.06
C ARG A 112 29.00 1.91 8.01
N SER A 113 29.84 2.76 7.43
CA SER A 113 30.57 3.80 8.18
C SER A 113 29.71 5.05 8.36
N PHE A 114 29.81 5.72 9.51
CA PHE A 114 29.08 6.96 9.80
C PHE A 114 29.82 7.86 10.79
N ASP A 115 29.81 9.17 10.53
CA ASP A 115 30.39 10.15 11.46
C ASP A 115 29.33 10.73 12.42
N VAL A 116 29.74 11.07 13.63
CA VAL A 116 28.92 11.80 14.62
C VAL A 116 29.64 13.10 15.00
N SER A 117 28.92 14.22 14.99
CA SER A 117 29.51 15.54 15.27
C SER A 117 30.00 15.65 16.71
N ASP A 118 31.08 16.39 16.91
CA ASP A 118 31.58 16.81 18.23
C ASP A 118 30.53 17.58 19.05
N ASP A 119 29.58 18.25 18.38
CA ASP A 119 28.47 18.96 19.02
C ASP A 119 27.57 18.02 19.86
N TRP A 120 27.53 16.73 19.52
CA TRP A 120 26.71 15.72 20.20
C TRP A 120 27.42 15.08 21.41
N LYS A 121 28.68 15.44 21.73
CA LYS A 121 29.50 14.82 22.81
C LYS A 121 28.87 14.83 24.21
N ASN A 122 27.92 15.71 24.48
CA ASN A 122 27.21 15.81 25.76
C ASN A 122 25.72 15.40 25.69
N GLN A 123 25.31 14.81 24.55
CA GLN A 123 23.96 14.32 24.29
C GLN A 123 23.96 12.78 24.26
N THR A 124 22.78 12.21 24.45
CA THR A 124 22.54 10.79 24.16
C THR A 124 22.37 10.65 22.65
N VAL A 125 23.12 9.72 22.04
CA VAL A 125 23.03 9.40 20.61
C VAL A 125 22.21 8.13 20.46
N LEU A 126 21.05 8.29 19.81
CA LEU A 126 20.13 7.21 19.53
C LEU A 126 20.28 6.74 18.09
N LEU A 127 20.35 5.43 17.89
CA LEU A 127 20.25 4.78 16.58
C LEU A 127 18.86 4.17 16.43
N HIS A 128 18.20 4.48 15.31
CA HIS A 128 16.84 4.03 15.02
C HIS A 128 16.79 3.23 13.73
N PHE A 129 15.95 2.19 13.74
CA PHE A 129 15.53 1.45 12.57
C PHE A 129 14.01 1.50 12.50
N GLU A 130 13.44 1.91 11.37
CA GLU A 130 11.98 1.98 11.18
C GLU A 130 11.37 0.58 11.01
N ALA A 131 12.04 -0.33 10.29
CA ALA A 131 11.74 -1.76 10.24
C ALA A 131 12.94 -2.56 9.68
N VAL A 132 13.11 -3.80 10.14
CA VAL A 132 14.09 -4.79 9.62
C VAL A 132 13.46 -6.18 9.63
N ASP A 133 13.22 -6.79 8.47
CA ASP A 133 12.60 -8.12 8.40
C ASP A 133 13.68 -9.23 8.41
N TYR A 134 13.77 -10.15 9.39
CA TYR A 134 12.89 -10.36 10.55
C TYR A 134 13.60 -10.28 11.92
N ASN A 135 14.66 -11.07 12.11
CA ASN A 135 15.44 -11.11 13.35
C ASN A 135 16.80 -10.46 13.08
N SER A 136 17.13 -9.39 13.78
CA SER A 136 18.36 -8.63 13.56
C SER A 136 19.22 -8.49 14.81
N THR A 137 20.53 -8.38 14.63
CA THR A 137 21.49 -8.08 15.71
C THR A 137 22.37 -6.91 15.29
N VAL A 138 22.38 -5.86 16.10
CA VAL A 138 23.04 -4.59 15.80
C VAL A 138 24.35 -4.49 16.57
N PHE A 139 25.42 -4.12 15.88
CA PHE A 139 26.75 -3.89 16.43
C PHE A 139 27.22 -2.47 16.09
N VAL A 140 27.87 -1.80 17.05
CA VAL A 140 28.52 -0.50 16.83
C VAL A 140 29.97 -0.60 17.27
N ASN A 141 30.90 -0.24 16.37
CA ASN A 141 32.36 -0.32 16.60
C ASN A 141 32.80 -1.69 17.19
N GLY A 142 32.27 -2.80 16.64
CA GLY A 142 32.59 -4.17 17.05
C GLY A 142 31.94 -4.66 18.35
N LYS A 143 31.04 -3.89 18.98
CA LYS A 143 30.28 -4.30 20.17
C LYS A 143 28.82 -4.55 19.84
N GLU A 144 28.27 -5.67 20.30
CA GLU A 144 26.84 -5.96 20.23
C GLU A 144 26.04 -4.96 21.08
N LYS A 145 24.94 -4.45 20.52
CA LYS A 145 24.12 -3.39 21.12
C LYS A 145 22.70 -3.84 21.44
N THR A 146 22.07 -4.58 20.52
CA THR A 146 20.74 -5.17 20.74
C THR A 146 20.49 -6.30 19.75
N THR A 147 19.52 -7.14 20.09
CA THR A 147 18.78 -7.99 19.14
C THR A 147 17.37 -7.44 18.98
N HIS A 148 16.80 -7.50 17.78
CA HIS A 148 15.40 -7.17 17.52
C HIS A 148 14.70 -8.31 16.78
N ILE A 149 13.44 -8.55 17.11
CA ILE A 149 12.58 -9.54 16.46
C ILE A 149 11.30 -8.80 16.09
N GLY A 150 10.93 -8.80 14.82
CA GLY A 150 9.73 -8.13 14.31
C GLY A 150 10.01 -7.38 13.02
N GLY A 151 9.33 -7.79 11.94
CA GLY A 151 9.66 -7.36 10.59
C GLY A 151 9.10 -6.01 10.16
N TYR A 152 8.26 -5.38 10.98
CA TYR A 152 7.49 -4.19 10.59
C TYR A 152 7.61 -3.05 11.63
N ASP A 153 8.01 -3.34 12.87
CA ASP A 153 8.02 -2.36 13.96
C ASP A 153 9.36 -1.63 14.13
N ARG A 154 9.26 -0.35 14.51
CA ARG A 154 10.39 0.51 14.81
C ARG A 154 11.05 0.13 16.12
N PHE A 155 12.38 0.13 16.16
CA PHE A 155 13.15 0.05 17.41
C PHE A 155 14.23 1.14 17.51
N THR A 156 14.67 1.41 18.73
CA THR A 156 15.67 2.43 19.08
C THR A 156 16.74 1.82 19.97
N VAL A 157 17.99 2.23 19.80
CA VAL A 157 19.15 1.74 20.56
C VAL A 157 20.01 2.93 21.02
N ASP A 158 20.35 2.98 22.30
CA ASP A 158 21.35 3.93 22.80
C ASP A 158 22.76 3.43 22.46
N VAL A 159 23.48 4.22 21.65
CA VAL A 159 24.83 3.92 21.16
C VAL A 159 25.89 4.85 21.75
N THR A 160 25.51 5.75 22.67
CA THR A 160 26.33 6.87 23.16
C THR A 160 27.70 6.45 23.68
N GLU A 161 27.79 5.37 24.47
CA GLU A 161 29.05 4.88 25.06
C GLU A 161 30.01 4.25 24.03
N ASP A 162 29.54 4.03 22.81
CA ASP A 162 30.26 3.34 21.75
C ASP A 162 30.62 4.26 20.58
N ILE A 163 30.11 5.50 20.57
CA ILE A 163 30.43 6.52 19.56
C ILE A 163 31.82 7.11 19.80
N LYS A 164 32.62 7.11 18.74
CA LYS A 164 33.81 7.93 18.54
C LYS A 164 33.36 9.25 17.90
N PHE A 165 33.19 10.28 18.73
CA PHE A 165 32.77 11.60 18.26
C PHE A 165 33.89 12.33 17.50
N GLY A 166 33.55 12.94 16.37
CA GLY A 166 34.53 13.58 15.48
C GLY A 166 35.33 12.60 14.60
N GLU A 167 35.02 11.31 14.68
CA GLU A 167 35.65 10.22 13.93
C GLU A 167 34.61 9.36 13.21
N SER A 168 35.06 8.53 12.26
CA SER A 168 34.22 7.54 11.62
C SER A 168 33.91 6.38 12.57
N ASN A 169 32.62 6.06 12.69
CA ASN A 169 32.11 4.91 13.41
C ASN A 169 31.71 3.81 12.43
N GLU A 170 31.63 2.58 12.91
CA GLU A 170 31.12 1.44 12.15
C GLU A 170 29.80 0.96 12.75
N LEU A 171 28.80 0.77 11.88
CA LEU A 171 27.55 0.07 12.14
C LEU A 171 27.58 -1.23 11.35
N LEU A 172 27.36 -2.36 12.03
CA LEU A 172 27.26 -3.70 11.45
C LEU A 172 25.94 -4.31 11.93
N VAL A 173 25.15 -4.89 11.02
CA VAL A 173 23.84 -5.46 11.32
C VAL A 173 23.74 -6.85 10.70
N PHE A 174 23.57 -7.87 11.54
CA PHE A 174 23.17 -9.21 11.10
C PHE A 174 21.65 -9.23 10.93
N VAL A 175 21.17 -9.96 9.92
CA VAL A 175 19.75 -10.27 9.72
C VAL A 175 19.59 -11.76 9.46
N ASN A 176 18.57 -12.37 10.08
CA ASN A 176 18.05 -13.69 9.77
C ASN A 176 16.54 -13.58 9.50
N ASP A 177 16.12 -13.82 8.26
CA ASP A 177 14.71 -13.96 7.90
C ASP A 177 14.39 -15.41 7.46
N PRO A 178 13.49 -16.11 8.17
CA PRO A 178 12.98 -17.41 7.74
C PRO A 178 11.80 -17.32 6.74
N THR A 179 11.20 -16.13 6.57
CA THR A 179 9.96 -15.85 5.85
C THR A 179 8.86 -16.86 6.22
N ASP A 180 8.25 -17.55 5.24
CA ASP A 180 7.22 -18.58 5.43
C ASP A 180 7.77 -19.95 5.89
N GLY A 181 9.09 -20.06 6.05
CA GLY A 181 9.75 -21.22 6.69
C GLY A 181 9.52 -21.30 8.20
N GLN A 182 8.98 -20.25 8.82
CA GLN A 182 8.53 -20.21 10.21
C GLN A 182 7.14 -19.56 10.33
N VAL A 183 6.63 -19.48 11.56
CA VAL A 183 5.24 -19.13 11.88
C VAL A 183 5.18 -17.74 12.49
N ILE A 184 5.68 -16.78 11.71
CA ILE A 184 5.83 -15.38 12.09
C ILE A 184 4.86 -14.51 11.27
N PRO A 185 4.58 -13.27 11.67
CA PRO A 185 3.78 -12.35 10.86
C PRO A 185 4.48 -12.08 9.52
N ILE A 186 3.91 -12.56 8.41
CA ILE A 186 4.47 -12.43 7.06
C ILE A 186 3.53 -11.69 6.09
N GLY A 187 2.26 -11.47 6.45
CA GLY A 187 1.27 -10.91 5.54
C GLY A 187 1.04 -11.86 4.36
N LYS A 188 1.46 -11.42 3.16
CA LYS A 188 1.37 -12.18 1.89
C LYS A 188 2.72 -12.60 1.31
N GLN A 189 3.82 -12.36 2.03
CA GLN A 189 5.17 -12.78 1.61
C GLN A 189 5.28 -14.30 1.52
N THR A 190 5.97 -14.81 0.51
CA THR A 190 6.33 -16.23 0.41
C THR A 190 7.63 -16.42 -0.36
N LEU A 191 8.37 -17.48 -0.02
CA LEU A 191 9.50 -17.94 -0.83
C LEU A 191 9.04 -18.51 -2.18
N ARG A 192 7.75 -18.85 -2.36
CA ARG A 192 7.20 -19.49 -3.57
C ARG A 192 5.93 -18.75 -4.08
N PRO A 193 6.08 -17.56 -4.69
CA PRO A 193 4.96 -16.73 -5.14
C PRO A 193 4.00 -17.44 -6.09
N SER A 194 2.70 -17.22 -5.87
CA SER A 194 1.61 -17.77 -6.68
C SER A 194 0.32 -16.98 -6.42
N HIS A 195 -0.30 -16.48 -7.49
CA HIS A 195 -1.56 -15.71 -7.44
C HIS A 195 -1.55 -14.59 -6.38
N ILE A 196 -2.28 -14.76 -5.27
CA ILE A 196 -2.41 -13.79 -4.17
C ILE A 196 -1.24 -13.77 -3.17
N PHE A 197 -0.24 -14.65 -3.29
CA PHE A 197 0.96 -14.66 -2.46
C PHE A 197 2.18 -14.22 -3.27
N TYR A 198 2.96 -13.29 -2.73
CA TYR A 198 3.94 -12.50 -3.47
C TYR A 198 5.37 -12.72 -2.97
N ARG A 199 6.35 -12.20 -3.70
CA ARG A 199 7.77 -12.26 -3.34
C ARG A 199 8.05 -11.69 -1.94
N SER A 200 8.93 -12.38 -1.20
CA SER A 200 9.44 -11.92 0.09
C SER A 200 10.19 -10.59 -0.02
N CYS A 201 10.27 -9.91 1.12
CA CYS A 201 11.03 -8.71 1.38
C CYS A 201 11.79 -8.89 2.69
N SER A 202 13.08 -9.19 2.61
CA SER A 202 13.93 -9.37 3.78
C SER A 202 14.97 -8.25 3.91
N GLY A 203 15.42 -8.01 5.13
CA GLY A 203 16.43 -7.01 5.47
C GLY A 203 15.87 -5.64 5.87
N ILE A 204 16.71 -4.61 5.73
CA ILE A 204 16.42 -3.25 6.19
C ILE A 204 15.56 -2.54 5.12
N TRP A 205 14.24 -2.78 5.16
CA TRP A 205 13.31 -2.31 4.13
C TRP A 205 12.65 -0.95 4.43
N GLN A 206 12.85 -0.41 5.64
CA GLN A 206 12.51 0.98 6.01
C GLN A 206 13.70 1.71 6.67
N GLN A 207 13.53 3.00 6.99
CA GLN A 207 14.63 3.95 7.16
C GLN A 207 15.51 3.69 8.38
N VAL A 208 16.77 4.17 8.31
CA VAL A 208 17.74 4.15 9.42
C VAL A 208 18.26 5.55 9.67
N TRP A 209 18.30 6.01 10.92
CA TRP A 209 18.77 7.35 11.26
C TRP A 209 19.33 7.43 12.69
N LEU A 210 20.03 8.53 12.96
CA LEU A 210 20.46 8.92 14.30
C LEU A 210 19.66 10.13 14.78
N GLU A 211 19.35 10.17 16.07
CA GLU A 211 18.88 11.37 16.79
C GLU A 211 19.86 11.71 17.92
N ALA A 212 19.97 12.99 18.25
CA ALA A 212 20.74 13.46 19.40
C ALA A 212 19.83 14.21 20.37
N VAL A 213 19.78 13.72 21.60
CA VAL A 213 18.80 14.13 22.61
C VAL A 213 19.46 14.42 23.96
N PRO A 214 18.82 15.19 24.86
CA PRO A 214 19.30 15.33 26.24
C PRO A 214 19.31 13.98 26.98
N LYS A 215 19.98 13.91 28.13
CA LYS A 215 20.11 12.65 28.91
C LYS A 215 18.79 12.03 29.32
N ASP A 216 17.79 12.88 29.59
CA ASP A 216 16.41 12.47 29.69
C ASP A 216 15.62 13.13 28.55
N TYR A 217 14.83 12.36 27.82
CA TYR A 217 14.20 12.78 26.58
C TYR A 217 12.83 12.14 26.39
N ILE A 218 12.00 12.77 25.57
CA ILE A 218 10.69 12.26 25.16
C ILE A 218 10.90 11.06 24.23
N THR A 219 10.39 9.90 24.62
CA THR A 219 10.53 8.63 23.90
C THR A 219 9.41 8.44 22.87
N ASP A 220 8.17 8.67 23.29
CA ASP A 220 6.94 8.56 22.50
C ASP A 220 5.84 9.51 23.06
N LEU A 221 4.79 9.74 22.27
CA LEU A 221 3.63 10.54 22.64
C LEU A 221 2.35 9.72 22.41
N ASP A 222 1.61 9.44 23.47
CA ASP A 222 0.24 8.93 23.34
C ASP A 222 -0.70 10.12 23.27
N LEU A 223 -1.30 10.35 22.12
CA LEU A 223 -2.13 11.51 21.83
C LEU A 223 -3.48 11.12 21.21
N THR A 224 -4.56 11.71 21.73
CA THR A 224 -5.90 11.69 21.11
C THR A 224 -6.58 13.06 21.27
N ALA A 225 -7.23 13.54 20.21
CA ALA A 225 -7.92 14.83 20.18
C ALA A 225 -9.38 14.64 19.69
N GLY A 226 -10.35 14.77 20.60
CA GLY A 226 -11.77 14.52 20.36
C GLY A 226 -12.49 15.65 19.62
N ALA A 227 -13.66 15.35 19.04
CA ALA A 227 -14.49 16.31 18.31
C ALA A 227 -15.14 17.40 19.19
N ASP A 228 -15.13 17.22 20.51
CA ASP A 228 -15.52 18.19 21.53
C ASP A 228 -14.39 19.17 21.90
N GLY A 229 -13.17 18.92 21.41
CA GLY A 229 -11.97 19.68 21.77
C GLY A 229 -11.23 19.14 22.99
N GLU A 230 -11.64 18.01 23.57
CA GLU A 230 -10.86 17.32 24.58
C GLU A 230 -9.58 16.74 23.96
N VAL A 231 -8.44 16.97 24.61
CA VAL A 231 -7.13 16.44 24.23
C VAL A 231 -6.58 15.66 25.40
N THR A 232 -6.34 14.37 25.18
CA THR A 232 -5.69 13.47 26.13
C THR A 232 -4.28 13.19 25.64
N VAL A 233 -3.30 13.35 26.55
CA VAL A 233 -1.87 13.18 26.26
C VAL A 233 -1.20 12.38 27.37
N THR A 234 -0.35 11.43 27.01
CA THR A 234 0.74 10.93 27.86
C THR A 234 2.06 11.24 27.17
N VAL A 235 2.94 11.95 27.86
CA VAL A 235 4.30 12.25 27.38
C VAL A 235 5.26 11.27 28.03
N HIS A 236 5.71 10.27 27.28
CA HIS A 236 6.61 9.22 27.81
C HIS A 236 8.05 9.73 27.80
N THR A 237 8.81 9.51 28.88
CA THR A 237 10.24 9.87 28.95
C THR A 237 11.15 8.66 29.15
N SER A 238 12.47 8.91 29.09
CA SER A 238 13.49 7.86 29.08
C SER A 238 14.00 7.46 30.46
N GLN A 239 13.99 8.37 31.44
CA GLN A 239 14.56 8.17 32.77
C GLN A 239 13.76 8.86 33.88
N GLU A 240 13.38 10.13 33.70
CA GLU A 240 12.77 10.92 34.78
C GLU A 240 11.25 11.06 34.61
N SER A 241 10.51 10.17 35.27
CA SER A 241 9.06 10.29 35.43
C SER A 241 8.67 11.41 36.41
N GLY A 242 7.45 11.93 36.29
CA GLY A 242 6.95 12.94 37.24
C GLY A 242 7.43 14.38 36.98
N LYS A 243 7.87 14.70 35.76
CA LYS A 243 8.39 16.03 35.36
C LYS A 243 7.35 16.86 34.64
N SER A 244 7.60 18.17 34.55
CA SER A 244 6.74 19.06 33.76
C SER A 244 6.98 18.84 32.27
N ALA A 245 5.90 18.57 31.54
CA ALA A 245 5.87 18.54 30.08
C ALA A 245 4.87 19.61 29.59
N LYS A 246 5.38 20.61 28.88
CA LYS A 246 4.55 21.64 28.26
C LYS A 246 4.11 21.21 26.88
N VAL A 247 2.80 21.16 26.65
CA VAL A 247 2.16 20.90 25.36
C VAL A 247 1.59 22.22 24.82
N VAL A 248 1.86 22.53 23.56
CA VAL A 248 1.28 23.68 22.84
C VAL A 248 0.68 23.16 21.54
N ILE A 249 -0.57 23.54 21.25
CA ILE A 249 -1.30 23.21 20.01
C ILE A 249 -1.53 24.51 19.23
N GLU A 250 -1.19 24.51 17.94
CA GLU A 250 -1.20 25.68 17.07
C GLU A 250 -1.87 25.36 15.72
N ASP A 251 -2.64 26.30 15.15
CA ASP A 251 -3.09 26.20 13.76
C ASP A 251 -1.88 26.37 12.81
N SER A 252 -2.09 26.05 11.53
CA SER A 252 -1.13 26.15 10.43
C SER A 252 -0.43 27.51 10.28
N ASP A 253 -1.02 28.60 10.78
CA ASP A 253 -0.46 29.96 10.78
C ASP A 253 0.33 30.33 12.05
N GLY A 254 0.47 29.39 13.01
CA GLY A 254 1.11 29.61 14.31
C GLY A 254 0.19 30.19 15.39
N THR A 255 -1.12 30.34 15.13
CA THR A 255 -2.08 30.78 16.14
C THR A 255 -2.28 29.67 17.18
N SER A 256 -1.86 29.93 18.43
CA SER A 256 -2.06 29.00 19.54
C SER A 256 -3.55 28.78 19.84
N LEU A 257 -3.97 27.52 19.76
CA LEU A 257 -5.32 27.03 20.07
C LEU A 257 -5.42 26.58 21.54
N ALA A 258 -4.36 25.97 22.07
CA ALA A 258 -4.26 25.53 23.45
C ALA A 258 -2.81 25.49 23.94
N SER A 259 -2.61 25.64 25.25
CA SER A 259 -1.37 25.30 25.92
C SER A 259 -1.68 24.71 27.30
N HIS A 260 -0.94 23.68 27.68
CA HIS A 260 -1.09 22.98 28.95
C HIS A 260 0.28 22.54 29.48
N GLU A 261 0.40 22.40 30.79
CA GLU A 261 1.56 21.80 31.47
C GLU A 261 1.04 20.57 32.23
N GLY A 262 1.55 19.40 31.88
CA GLY A 262 1.18 18.11 32.48
C GLY A 262 2.39 17.38 33.05
N THR A 263 2.16 16.21 33.63
CA THR A 263 3.20 15.36 34.23
C THR A 263 3.68 14.30 33.22
N THR A 264 4.98 14.06 33.12
CA THR A 264 5.54 12.95 32.31
C THR A 264 5.15 11.58 32.86
N ASP A 265 4.94 10.63 31.95
CA ASP A 265 4.48 9.25 32.20
C ASP A 265 3.10 9.11 32.89
N GLU A 266 2.36 10.21 33.05
CA GLU A 266 0.96 10.23 33.51
C GLU A 266 0.03 10.70 32.37
N GLU A 267 -1.17 10.12 32.28
CA GLU A 267 -2.21 10.58 31.35
C GLU A 267 -2.84 11.88 31.90
N PHE A 268 -2.82 12.95 31.10
CA PHE A 268 -3.48 14.21 31.43
C PHE A 268 -4.37 14.70 30.29
N THR A 269 -5.40 15.47 30.64
CA THR A 269 -6.44 15.92 29.71
C THR A 269 -6.70 17.42 29.85
N PHE A 270 -6.82 18.11 28.71
CA PHE A 270 -7.15 19.53 28.62
C PHE A 270 -8.04 19.84 27.42
N THR A 271 -8.56 21.06 27.31
CA THR A 271 -9.52 21.43 26.27
C THR A 271 -8.98 22.50 25.32
N ALA A 272 -8.97 22.19 24.03
CA ALA A 272 -8.82 23.15 22.94
C ALA A 272 -10.18 23.80 22.62
N LYS A 273 -10.22 25.13 22.50
CA LYS A 273 -11.50 25.85 22.34
C LYS A 273 -11.95 25.88 20.89
N SER A 274 -13.04 25.19 20.59
CA SER A 274 -13.72 25.22 19.28
C SER A 274 -12.80 24.90 18.09
N PRO A 275 -12.09 23.75 18.11
CA PRO A 275 -11.26 23.33 16.98
C PRO A 275 -12.09 23.16 15.70
N LYS A 276 -11.46 23.39 14.55
CA LYS A 276 -11.98 22.90 13.27
C LYS A 276 -11.73 21.40 13.24
N LEU A 277 -12.78 20.62 12.96
CA LEU A 277 -12.68 19.17 12.98
C LEU A 277 -11.98 18.63 11.73
N TRP A 278 -11.29 17.51 11.88
CA TRP A 278 -10.76 16.73 10.78
C TRP A 278 -11.88 15.91 10.14
N TRP A 279 -11.93 15.93 8.80
CA TRP A 279 -12.84 15.15 7.96
C TRP A 279 -12.13 14.76 6.66
N PRO A 280 -12.53 13.67 5.98
CA PRO A 280 -11.99 13.32 4.66
C PRO A 280 -12.07 14.44 3.60
N ASP A 281 -13.14 15.24 3.62
CA ASP A 281 -13.31 16.37 2.70
C ASP A 281 -12.70 17.69 3.20
N SER A 282 -12.27 17.74 4.47
CA SER A 282 -11.67 18.92 5.09
C SER A 282 -10.71 18.50 6.22
N PRO A 283 -9.53 17.95 5.88
CA PRO A 283 -8.61 17.33 6.84
C PRO A 283 -7.82 18.37 7.62
N THR A 284 -8.47 19.07 8.55
CA THR A 284 -7.78 20.08 9.36
C THR A 284 -6.83 19.41 10.34
N LEU A 285 -5.55 19.77 10.27
CA LEU A 285 -4.50 19.35 11.19
C LEU A 285 -3.94 20.56 11.94
N TYR A 286 -3.50 20.32 13.18
CA TYR A 286 -2.89 21.28 14.08
C TYR A 286 -1.48 20.82 14.43
N ASN A 287 -0.54 21.76 14.46
CA ASN A 287 0.82 21.52 14.90
C ASN A 287 0.85 21.37 16.42
N ILE A 288 1.73 20.51 16.91
CA ILE A 288 1.96 20.31 18.34
C ILE A 288 3.46 20.46 18.62
N THR A 289 3.78 21.24 19.65
CA THR A 289 5.10 21.25 20.26
C THR A 289 4.98 20.70 21.67
N VAL A 290 5.82 19.71 22.01
CA VAL A 290 6.02 19.25 23.39
C VAL A 290 7.42 19.65 23.84
N THR A 291 7.58 20.12 25.07
CA THR A 291 8.86 20.57 25.62
C THR A 291 8.99 20.21 27.10
N LEU A 292 10.16 19.69 27.49
CA LEU A 292 10.53 19.40 28.88
C LEU A 292 11.38 20.54 29.48
N ASP A 293 11.40 20.64 30.81
CA ASP A 293 12.19 21.65 31.54
C ASP A 293 13.70 21.61 31.25
N ASN A 294 14.23 20.45 30.86
CA ASN A 294 15.64 20.26 30.51
C ASN A 294 16.00 20.77 29.09
N GLY A 295 15.00 21.26 28.33
CA GLY A 295 15.15 21.74 26.97
C GLY A 295 14.86 20.71 25.88
N ASP A 296 14.52 19.46 26.22
CA ASP A 296 14.10 18.49 25.20
C ASP A 296 12.82 18.95 24.50
N LYS A 297 12.77 18.83 23.18
CA LYS A 297 11.69 19.35 22.35
C LYS A 297 11.40 18.45 21.16
N VAL A 298 10.12 18.18 20.93
CA VAL A 298 9.62 17.43 19.77
C VAL A 298 8.50 18.20 19.07
N GLN A 299 8.44 18.06 17.75
CA GLN A 299 7.32 18.48 16.92
C GLN A 299 6.42 17.27 16.62
N SER A 300 5.11 17.48 16.65
CA SER A 300 4.08 16.50 16.33
C SER A 300 2.88 17.20 15.69
N TYR A 301 1.80 16.49 15.41
CA TYR A 301 0.58 17.06 14.85
C TYR A 301 -0.66 16.19 15.18
N THR A 302 -1.86 16.76 15.07
CA THR A 302 -3.12 16.03 15.26
C THR A 302 -4.29 16.66 14.52
N GLY A 303 -5.31 15.88 14.19
CA GLY A 303 -6.62 16.39 13.77
C GLY A 303 -7.70 16.06 14.80
N PHE A 304 -8.49 17.07 15.19
CA PHE A 304 -9.59 16.89 16.15
C PHE A 304 -10.74 16.11 15.52
N ARG A 305 -10.98 14.88 15.99
CA ARG A 305 -12.09 14.03 15.53
C ARG A 305 -12.41 12.91 16.52
N THR A 306 -13.66 12.44 16.49
CA THR A 306 -14.09 11.24 17.22
C THR A 306 -14.65 10.21 16.24
N ILE A 307 -14.14 8.97 16.25
CA ILE A 307 -14.78 7.83 15.59
C ILE A 307 -15.51 7.01 16.65
N SER A 308 -16.74 6.56 16.37
CA SER A 308 -17.53 5.75 17.30
C SER A 308 -18.55 4.84 16.60
N LYS A 309 -19.15 3.91 17.36
CA LYS A 309 -20.26 3.06 16.91
C LYS A 309 -21.57 3.62 17.48
N GLY A 310 -22.59 3.80 16.65
CA GLY A 310 -23.90 4.30 17.11
C GLY A 310 -25.05 3.82 16.24
N LYS A 311 -26.29 3.99 16.71
CA LYS A 311 -27.50 3.61 15.95
C LYS A 311 -28.08 4.81 15.21
N VAL A 312 -28.26 4.66 13.90
CA VAL A 312 -28.82 5.67 12.98
C VAL A 312 -29.90 4.99 12.16
N GLU A 313 -31.14 5.49 12.22
CA GLU A 313 -32.32 4.84 11.60
C GLU A 313 -32.42 3.35 11.96
N ASN A 314 -32.22 3.03 13.25
CA ASN A 314 -32.16 1.68 13.83
C ASN A 314 -31.05 0.74 13.29
N VAL A 315 -30.13 1.22 12.46
CA VAL A 315 -28.95 0.47 11.99
C VAL A 315 -27.73 0.86 12.80
N THR A 316 -26.91 -0.13 13.18
CA THR A 316 -25.60 0.09 13.80
C THR A 316 -24.58 0.56 12.75
N ARG A 317 -24.01 1.74 12.93
CA ARG A 317 -23.16 2.44 11.94
C ARG A 317 -21.88 3.01 12.55
N PRO A 318 -20.81 3.19 11.75
CA PRO A 318 -19.65 3.97 12.13
C PRO A 318 -19.99 5.46 12.03
N LEU A 319 -19.69 6.20 13.08
CA LEU A 319 -19.91 7.64 13.17
C LEU A 319 -18.57 8.36 13.22
N LEU A 320 -18.35 9.33 12.34
CA LEU A 320 -17.25 10.28 12.42
C LEU A 320 -17.83 11.61 12.91
N ASN A 321 -17.31 12.12 14.03
CA ASN A 321 -17.76 13.33 14.70
C ASN A 321 -19.27 13.33 15.01
N GLY A 322 -19.85 12.14 15.24
CA GLY A 322 -21.27 11.93 15.49
C GLY A 322 -22.16 11.74 14.24
N GLU A 323 -21.63 11.95 13.03
CA GLU A 323 -22.36 11.76 11.77
C GLU A 323 -22.02 10.42 11.11
N PHE A 324 -22.98 9.79 10.43
CA PHE A 324 -22.73 8.54 9.70
C PHE A 324 -21.76 8.77 8.54
N VAL A 325 -20.60 8.10 8.60
CA VAL A 325 -19.63 8.05 7.50
C VAL A 325 -19.73 6.70 6.78
N PHE A 326 -20.03 6.72 5.48
CA PHE A 326 -19.86 5.53 4.66
C PHE A 326 -18.38 5.39 4.32
N GLN A 327 -17.72 4.37 4.85
CA GLN A 327 -16.28 4.14 4.65
C GLN A 327 -16.08 3.43 3.31
N PHE A 328 -15.51 4.12 2.32
CA PHE A 328 -15.35 3.58 0.97
C PHE A 328 -13.94 3.80 0.46
N GLY A 329 -13.27 2.69 0.16
CA GLY A 329 -11.87 2.67 -0.23
C GLY A 329 -11.51 1.43 -1.03
N THR A 330 -10.22 1.26 -1.24
CA THR A 330 -9.63 0.05 -1.82
C THR A 330 -8.87 -0.75 -0.78
N LEU A 331 -8.64 -2.03 -1.10
CA LEU A 331 -7.59 -2.84 -0.50
C LEU A 331 -6.24 -2.37 -1.04
N ASP A 332 -5.28 -2.10 -0.15
CA ASP A 332 -3.93 -1.69 -0.50
C ASP A 332 -2.89 -2.67 0.07
N GLN A 333 -2.34 -3.50 -0.82
CA GLN A 333 -1.29 -4.48 -0.54
C GLN A 333 0.06 -3.84 -0.17
N GLY A 334 0.32 -2.59 -0.60
CA GLY A 334 1.61 -1.94 -0.36
C GLY A 334 2.80 -2.54 -1.11
N PHE A 335 2.58 -3.14 -2.29
CA PHE A 335 3.64 -3.72 -3.13
C PHE A 335 4.03 -2.84 -4.33
N TRP A 336 5.30 -2.91 -4.69
CA TRP A 336 5.97 -2.19 -5.78
C TRP A 336 6.78 -3.16 -6.64
N PRO A 337 6.75 -3.08 -7.98
CA PRO A 337 7.40 -4.07 -8.85
C PRO A 337 8.94 -3.97 -8.81
N ASP A 338 9.45 -2.78 -8.49
CA ASP A 338 10.87 -2.46 -8.37
C ASP A 338 11.39 -2.59 -6.92
N GLY A 339 10.58 -2.21 -5.92
CA GLY A 339 10.94 -2.11 -4.50
C GLY A 339 10.28 -3.11 -3.53
N LEU A 340 9.33 -3.92 -3.99
CA LEU A 340 8.50 -4.83 -3.19
C LEU A 340 7.77 -4.10 -2.05
N TYR A 341 8.10 -4.30 -0.78
CA TYR A 341 7.49 -3.53 0.31
C TYR A 341 7.96 -2.08 0.38
N THR A 342 9.14 -1.74 -0.15
CA THR A 342 9.69 -0.38 -0.10
C THR A 342 9.19 0.43 -1.31
N PRO A 343 8.37 1.49 -1.14
CA PRO A 343 8.07 2.39 -2.25
C PRO A 343 9.36 3.07 -2.74
N PRO A 344 9.50 3.39 -4.04
CA PRO A 344 10.69 4.07 -4.55
C PRO A 344 11.04 5.37 -3.82
N ASN A 345 10.04 6.15 -3.40
CA ASN A 345 10.17 7.35 -2.58
C ASN A 345 8.79 7.83 -2.05
N ARG A 346 8.76 8.90 -1.26
CA ARG A 346 7.53 9.51 -0.72
C ARG A 346 6.56 9.98 -1.82
N GLU A 347 7.06 10.44 -2.97
CA GLU A 347 6.19 10.87 -4.09
C GLU A 347 5.42 9.69 -4.68
N ALA A 348 6.11 8.58 -4.96
CA ALA A 348 5.52 7.33 -5.44
C ALA A 348 4.46 6.82 -4.46
N MET A 349 4.80 6.70 -3.17
CA MET A 349 3.86 6.29 -2.11
C MET A 349 2.60 7.16 -2.07
N ILE A 350 2.74 8.48 -2.23
CA ILE A 350 1.62 9.42 -2.22
C ILE A 350 0.81 9.39 -3.53
N SER A 351 1.37 8.90 -4.64
CA SER A 351 0.68 8.82 -5.93
C SER A 351 -0.54 7.88 -5.88
N ASP A 352 -0.40 6.70 -5.27
CA ASP A 352 -1.50 5.76 -5.07
C ASP A 352 -2.61 6.39 -4.19
N LEU A 353 -2.26 7.08 -3.10
CA LEU A 353 -3.24 7.78 -2.24
C LEU A 353 -3.97 8.93 -2.97
N LYS A 354 -3.25 9.70 -3.80
CA LYS A 354 -3.83 10.74 -4.66
C LYS A 354 -4.78 10.14 -5.71
N LEU A 355 -4.46 8.97 -6.25
CA LEU A 355 -5.33 8.26 -7.20
C LEU A 355 -6.66 7.85 -6.53
N LEU A 356 -6.63 7.34 -5.30
CA LEU A 356 -7.86 6.99 -4.56
C LEU A 356 -8.75 8.23 -4.34
N ARG A 357 -8.15 9.36 -3.93
CA ARG A 357 -8.87 10.63 -3.79
C ARG A 357 -9.42 11.15 -5.13
N LYS A 358 -8.71 10.95 -6.24
CA LYS A 358 -9.16 11.30 -7.60
C LYS A 358 -10.43 10.53 -8.01
N PHE A 359 -10.58 9.27 -7.60
CA PHE A 359 -11.82 8.51 -7.79
C PHE A 359 -12.96 8.93 -6.85
N GLY A 360 -12.65 9.68 -5.78
CA GLY A 360 -13.60 10.09 -4.76
C GLY A 360 -13.68 9.14 -3.57
N PHE A 361 -12.77 8.16 -3.44
CA PHE A 361 -12.69 7.36 -2.21
C PHE A 361 -12.30 8.22 -1.01
N ASN A 362 -12.80 7.86 0.17
CA ASN A 362 -12.54 8.54 1.45
C ASN A 362 -11.77 7.66 2.45
N MET A 363 -11.38 6.45 2.05
CA MET A 363 -10.75 5.45 2.90
C MET A 363 -9.72 4.63 2.11
N VAL A 364 -8.77 4.02 2.81
CA VAL A 364 -7.90 2.94 2.31
C VAL A 364 -7.79 1.85 3.39
N ARG A 365 -7.89 0.57 3.01
CA ARG A 365 -7.61 -0.56 3.90
C ARG A 365 -6.18 -1.03 3.63
N LYS A 366 -5.28 -0.74 4.56
CA LYS A 366 -3.89 -1.20 4.51
C LYS A 366 -3.86 -2.66 4.96
N HIS A 367 -3.74 -3.55 3.98
CA HIS A 367 -4.03 -4.98 4.14
C HIS A 367 -2.79 -5.76 4.58
N ILE A 368 -2.92 -6.45 5.73
CA ILE A 368 -1.94 -7.37 6.35
C ILE A 368 -0.46 -6.97 6.25
N LYS A 369 -0.21 -5.66 6.30
CA LYS A 369 1.06 -4.94 6.27
C LYS A 369 0.83 -3.65 7.07
N TYR A 370 1.88 -3.00 7.57
CA TYR A 370 1.83 -1.56 7.83
C TYR A 370 3.00 -0.86 7.13
N GLU A 371 2.79 0.40 6.78
CA GLU A 371 3.71 1.21 5.97
C GLU A 371 4.64 2.06 6.84
N PRO A 372 5.67 2.71 6.26
CA PRO A 372 6.43 3.75 6.95
C PRO A 372 5.50 4.80 7.58
N HIS A 373 5.95 5.41 8.67
CA HIS A 373 5.21 6.41 9.44
C HIS A 373 4.74 7.63 8.59
N LEU A 374 5.40 7.89 7.47
CA LEU A 374 5.08 8.91 6.48
C LEU A 374 3.82 8.60 5.64
N PHE A 375 3.40 7.34 5.53
CA PHE A 375 2.14 6.94 4.87
C PHE A 375 0.93 7.45 5.65
N TYR A 376 0.91 7.23 6.96
CA TYR A 376 -0.18 7.69 7.82
C TYR A 376 -0.24 9.21 7.90
N GLN A 377 0.91 9.89 7.87
CA GLN A 377 0.96 11.34 7.68
C GLN A 377 0.30 11.76 6.36
N ALA A 378 0.61 11.10 5.25
CA ALA A 378 -0.03 11.41 3.97
C ALA A 378 -1.54 11.15 3.98
N CYS A 379 -2.02 10.11 4.67
CA CYS A 379 -3.45 9.85 4.87
C CYS A 379 -4.12 10.93 5.75
N ASP A 380 -3.45 11.38 6.82
CA ASP A 380 -3.89 12.48 7.68
C ASP A 380 -3.98 13.80 6.89
N GLU A 381 -2.96 14.13 6.09
CA GLU A 381 -2.84 15.33 5.24
C GLU A 381 -3.87 15.33 4.10
N LEU A 382 -4.08 14.18 3.44
CA LEU A 382 -5.02 14.07 2.34
C LEU A 382 -6.48 14.00 2.82
N GLY A 383 -6.76 13.44 4.01
CA GLY A 383 -8.12 13.13 4.41
C GLY A 383 -8.57 11.76 3.88
N LEU A 384 -7.77 10.73 4.12
CA LEU A 384 -8.16 9.33 3.95
C LEU A 384 -8.33 8.68 5.31
N LEU A 385 -9.46 8.03 5.54
CA LEU A 385 -9.64 7.11 6.65
C LEU A 385 -8.76 5.86 6.42
N VAL A 386 -8.15 5.32 7.47
CA VAL A 386 -7.34 4.10 7.38
C VAL A 386 -7.99 3.00 8.21
N ILE A 387 -8.30 1.88 7.54
CA ILE A 387 -8.52 0.59 8.19
C ILE A 387 -7.15 -0.09 8.20
N GLN A 388 -6.61 -0.37 9.40
CA GLN A 388 -5.26 -0.89 9.57
C GLN A 388 -5.30 -2.35 10.02
N ASP A 389 -4.81 -3.25 9.17
CA ASP A 389 -4.70 -4.67 9.49
C ASP A 389 -3.40 -4.99 10.23
N MET A 390 -3.43 -6.01 11.10
CA MET A 390 -2.24 -6.70 11.58
C MET A 390 -1.65 -7.59 10.47
N PRO A 391 -0.32 -7.61 10.25
CA PRO A 391 0.30 -8.60 9.37
C PRO A 391 -0.03 -10.03 9.79
N SER A 392 -0.59 -10.81 8.86
CA SER A 392 -1.07 -12.17 9.15
C SER A 392 0.09 -13.15 9.32
N LEU A 393 -0.10 -14.15 10.19
CA LEU A 393 0.70 -15.38 10.18
C LEU A 393 0.43 -16.16 8.87
N PRO A 394 1.25 -17.18 8.52
CA PRO A 394 1.08 -17.92 7.28
C PRO A 394 -0.31 -18.54 7.15
N ALA A 395 -0.88 -18.49 5.95
CA ALA A 395 -2.20 -19.01 5.60
C ALA A 395 -2.26 -20.56 5.49
N ASP A 396 -1.60 -21.27 6.41
CA ASP A 396 -1.57 -22.73 6.45
C ASP A 396 -2.77 -23.30 7.23
N GLY A 397 -3.80 -23.71 6.50
CA GLY A 397 -4.98 -24.36 7.06
C GLY A 397 -4.72 -25.72 7.73
N ASN A 398 -3.59 -26.39 7.42
CA ASN A 398 -3.25 -27.70 7.99
C ASN A 398 -2.46 -27.59 9.30
N ARG A 399 -1.78 -26.47 9.53
CA ARG A 399 -0.91 -26.27 10.70
C ARG A 399 -1.24 -24.96 11.42
N LYS A 400 -2.23 -25.04 12.31
CA LYS A 400 -2.57 -23.96 13.24
C LYS A 400 -1.35 -23.57 14.10
N PRO A 401 -1.16 -22.29 14.43
CA PRO A 401 -0.03 -21.86 15.24
C PRO A 401 -0.13 -22.38 16.67
N ASN A 402 1.02 -22.51 17.34
CA ASN A 402 1.11 -22.92 18.74
C ASN A 402 1.01 -21.72 19.71
N ASP A 403 1.16 -21.97 21.01
CA ASP A 403 1.03 -20.96 22.07
C ASP A 403 2.12 -19.86 21.98
N ALA A 404 3.37 -20.22 21.65
CA ALA A 404 4.45 -19.26 21.51
C ALA A 404 4.31 -18.39 20.25
N GLU A 405 3.91 -19.01 19.13
CA GLU A 405 3.65 -18.33 17.85
C GLU A 405 2.49 -17.33 17.97
N GLN A 406 1.47 -17.64 18.76
CA GLN A 406 0.39 -16.70 19.08
C GLN A 406 0.82 -15.61 20.08
N ALA A 407 1.64 -15.93 21.07
CA ALA A 407 2.16 -14.93 21.99
C ALA A 407 3.04 -13.89 21.26
N GLU A 408 3.80 -14.34 20.26
CA GLU A 408 4.61 -13.47 19.40
C GLU A 408 3.75 -12.62 18.44
N PHE A 409 2.72 -13.21 17.83
CA PHE A 409 1.71 -12.46 17.08
C PHE A 409 1.04 -11.37 17.94
N GLN A 410 0.63 -11.71 19.18
CA GLN A 410 0.09 -10.74 20.11
C GLN A 410 1.11 -9.64 20.43
N ARG A 411 2.37 -9.99 20.72
CA ARG A 411 3.43 -9.01 21.04
C ARG A 411 3.59 -7.98 19.92
N GLN A 412 3.70 -8.43 18.67
CA GLN A 412 3.82 -7.52 17.52
C GLN A 412 2.53 -6.71 17.29
N PHE A 413 1.36 -7.30 17.49
CA PHE A 413 0.08 -6.58 17.44
C PHE A 413 -0.02 -5.47 18.50
N GLU A 414 0.43 -5.71 19.72
CA GLU A 414 0.51 -4.67 20.75
C GLU A 414 1.45 -3.53 20.36
N ILE A 415 2.56 -3.83 19.67
CA ILE A 415 3.53 -2.83 19.21
C ILE A 415 2.96 -2.00 18.07
N LEU A 416 2.34 -2.62 17.06
CA LEU A 416 1.61 -1.95 15.98
C LEU A 416 0.66 -0.89 16.54
N VAL A 417 -0.22 -1.29 17.47
CA VAL A 417 -1.20 -0.40 18.09
C VAL A 417 -0.50 0.73 18.87
N LYS A 418 0.49 0.41 19.72
CA LYS A 418 1.22 1.42 20.51
C LYS A 418 1.92 2.46 19.63
N GLN A 419 2.57 2.05 18.54
CA GLN A 419 3.33 2.95 17.66
C GLN A 419 2.45 3.79 16.72
N HIS A 420 1.19 3.41 16.49
CA HIS A 420 0.35 4.02 15.46
C HIS A 420 -1.01 4.58 15.95
N LYS A 421 -1.44 4.31 17.19
CA LYS A 421 -2.75 4.79 17.73
C LYS A 421 -2.95 6.30 17.70
N SER A 422 -1.90 7.10 17.56
CA SER A 422 -2.02 8.57 17.50
C SER A 422 -2.23 9.15 16.10
N TYR A 423 -2.20 8.35 15.04
CA TYR A 423 -2.52 8.83 13.68
C TYR A 423 -4.01 9.13 13.51
N THR A 424 -4.33 10.30 12.93
CA THR A 424 -5.70 10.82 12.85
C THR A 424 -6.59 9.99 11.94
N SER A 425 -6.02 9.52 10.83
CA SER A 425 -6.63 8.73 9.78
C SER A 425 -7.05 7.34 10.22
N ILE A 426 -6.29 6.68 11.12
CA ILE A 426 -6.61 5.33 11.58
C ILE A 426 -7.94 5.37 12.33
N VAL A 427 -8.94 4.68 11.79
CA VAL A 427 -10.33 4.65 12.31
C VAL A 427 -10.72 3.26 12.81
N THR A 428 -10.03 2.23 12.35
CA THR A 428 -10.36 0.84 12.63
C THR A 428 -9.11 -0.02 12.61
N TRP A 429 -8.99 -0.91 13.58
CA TRP A 429 -7.98 -1.96 13.64
C TRP A 429 -8.57 -3.30 13.19
N VAL A 430 -7.82 -4.08 12.41
CA VAL A 430 -8.19 -5.45 12.02
C VAL A 430 -7.21 -6.44 12.63
N ILE A 431 -7.72 -7.46 13.34
CA ILE A 431 -6.85 -8.43 14.04
C ILE A 431 -6.49 -9.59 13.12
N TYR A 432 -7.47 -10.23 12.48
CA TYR A 432 -7.22 -11.29 11.50
C TYR A 432 -7.94 -11.04 10.17
N ASN A 433 -7.28 -11.42 9.08
CA ASN A 433 -7.86 -11.51 7.76
C ASN A 433 -8.22 -12.98 7.46
N GLU A 434 -9.46 -13.27 7.06
CA GLU A 434 -9.85 -14.58 6.48
C GLU A 434 -9.51 -15.82 7.35
N GLY A 435 -9.38 -15.62 8.66
CA GLY A 435 -8.93 -16.65 9.62
C GLY A 435 -7.48 -17.13 9.43
N TRP A 436 -6.64 -16.42 8.68
CA TRP A 436 -5.22 -16.72 8.52
C TRP A 436 -4.51 -16.52 9.86
N GLY A 437 -3.70 -17.49 10.29
CA GLY A 437 -3.15 -17.51 11.65
C GLY A 437 -4.14 -17.76 12.79
N GLN A 438 -5.44 -17.82 12.55
CA GLN A 438 -6.43 -18.00 13.61
C GLN A 438 -6.48 -19.48 14.05
N ARG A 439 -6.33 -19.71 15.35
CA ARG A 439 -6.54 -21.02 16.00
C ARG A 439 -8.02 -21.32 16.23
N ASP A 440 -8.30 -22.56 16.57
CA ASP A 440 -9.64 -22.99 16.99
C ASP A 440 -10.04 -22.34 18.32
N GLY A 441 -11.34 -22.15 18.55
CA GLY A 441 -11.85 -21.67 19.85
C GLY A 441 -11.90 -20.15 20.05
N SER A 442 -12.10 -19.38 18.97
CA SER A 442 -12.28 -17.91 18.99
C SER A 442 -11.15 -17.11 19.68
N PRO A 443 -9.88 -17.26 19.24
CA PRO A 443 -8.72 -16.59 19.85
C PRO A 443 -8.77 -15.05 19.72
N GLU A 444 -9.55 -14.51 18.78
CA GLU A 444 -9.73 -13.07 18.62
C GLU A 444 -10.43 -12.42 19.82
N LYS A 445 -11.11 -13.19 20.69
CA LYS A 445 -11.77 -12.65 21.88
C LYS A 445 -10.79 -11.91 22.80
N SER A 446 -9.71 -12.58 23.22
CA SER A 446 -8.73 -11.99 24.14
C SER A 446 -7.95 -10.86 23.49
N LEU A 447 -7.71 -10.93 22.18
CA LEU A 447 -7.07 -9.86 21.41
C LEU A 447 -7.98 -8.63 21.26
N THR A 448 -9.30 -8.83 21.14
CA THR A 448 -10.30 -7.75 21.15
C THR A 448 -10.37 -7.09 22.53
N GLU A 449 -10.43 -7.87 23.62
CA GLU A 449 -10.41 -7.37 25.00
C GLU A 449 -9.08 -6.69 25.37
N LEU A 450 -7.98 -7.06 24.73
CA LEU A 450 -6.67 -6.40 24.83
C LEU A 450 -6.67 -5.07 24.09
N LEU A 451 -7.12 -5.05 22.83
CA LEU A 451 -7.18 -3.83 22.03
C LEU A 451 -8.06 -2.75 22.69
N GLN A 452 -9.21 -3.14 23.25
CA GLN A 452 -10.08 -2.24 24.03
C GLN A 452 -9.41 -1.60 25.26
N LYS A 453 -8.27 -2.13 25.73
CA LYS A 453 -7.47 -1.53 26.81
C LYS A 453 -6.36 -0.63 26.26
N LEU A 454 -5.76 -1.00 25.13
CA LEU A 454 -4.67 -0.27 24.46
C LEU A 454 -5.15 0.99 23.73
N ASP A 455 -6.32 0.90 23.09
CA ASP A 455 -6.93 1.96 22.30
C ASP A 455 -8.46 1.87 22.37
N LYS A 456 -9.08 2.82 23.09
CA LYS A 456 -10.54 2.96 23.22
C LYS A 456 -11.16 3.90 22.18
N SER A 457 -10.32 4.51 21.34
CA SER A 457 -10.68 5.66 20.51
C SER A 457 -10.89 5.30 19.04
N ARG A 458 -10.58 4.07 18.64
CA ARG A 458 -10.78 3.48 17.31
C ARG A 458 -11.77 2.32 17.39
N LEU A 459 -12.39 1.98 16.26
CA LEU A 459 -13.26 0.79 16.15
C LEU A 459 -12.45 -0.49 15.93
N ILE A 460 -13.04 -1.65 16.20
CA ILE A 460 -12.38 -2.95 16.10
C ILE A 460 -13.09 -3.87 15.10
N ASN A 461 -12.42 -4.26 14.03
CA ASN A 461 -12.85 -5.35 13.15
C ASN A 461 -12.08 -6.62 13.53
N SER A 462 -12.60 -7.42 14.47
CA SER A 462 -11.84 -8.55 15.02
C SER A 462 -11.47 -9.58 13.95
N ILE A 463 -12.37 -9.84 12.99
CA ILE A 463 -12.16 -10.77 11.88
C ILE A 463 -12.72 -10.15 10.59
N SER A 464 -11.87 -9.86 9.61
CA SER A 464 -12.29 -9.50 8.25
C SER A 464 -12.64 -10.76 7.45
N GLY A 465 -13.78 -10.77 6.76
CA GLY A 465 -14.18 -11.87 5.88
C GLY A 465 -14.93 -13.04 6.52
N TRP A 466 -14.22 -14.02 7.08
CA TRP A 466 -14.81 -15.28 7.58
C TRP A 466 -14.04 -15.86 8.77
N ASN A 467 -14.65 -16.85 9.44
CA ASN A 467 -14.29 -17.36 10.77
C ASN A 467 -14.50 -16.33 11.91
N ASP A 468 -15.45 -15.42 11.72
CA ASP A 468 -15.95 -14.47 12.72
C ASP A 468 -16.82 -15.18 13.77
N HIS A 469 -16.39 -15.13 15.04
CA HIS A 469 -17.15 -15.66 16.18
C HIS A 469 -17.98 -14.60 16.93
N GLY A 470 -18.14 -13.39 16.38
CA GLY A 470 -19.02 -12.35 16.93
C GLY A 470 -18.34 -11.30 17.81
N PHE A 471 -17.04 -11.06 17.62
CA PHE A 471 -16.27 -10.08 18.39
C PHE A 471 -16.05 -8.78 17.60
N GLY A 472 -15.80 -7.69 18.34
CA GLY A 472 -15.57 -6.36 17.76
C GLY A 472 -16.85 -5.60 17.38
N ASP A 473 -16.67 -4.59 16.53
CA ASP A 473 -17.68 -3.62 16.12
C ASP A 473 -18.32 -3.91 14.77
N PHE A 474 -17.64 -4.67 13.91
CA PHE A 474 -18.03 -4.94 12.53
C PHE A 474 -18.55 -6.36 12.34
N HIS A 475 -19.52 -6.52 11.44
CA HIS A 475 -19.79 -7.77 10.73
C HIS A 475 -19.28 -7.60 9.31
N ASP A 476 -18.10 -8.18 9.08
CA ASP A 476 -17.37 -8.09 7.83
C ASP A 476 -17.71 -9.27 6.89
N ASN A 477 -17.52 -9.08 5.60
CA ASN A 477 -17.88 -10.04 4.56
C ASN A 477 -17.07 -9.81 3.28
N HIS A 478 -16.32 -10.83 2.87
CA HIS A 478 -15.54 -10.83 1.64
C HIS A 478 -16.33 -11.52 0.50
N ASN A 479 -16.74 -10.80 -0.54
CA ASN A 479 -17.43 -11.38 -1.69
C ASN A 479 -17.11 -10.65 -3.00
N TYR A 480 -16.08 -11.14 -3.69
CA TYR A 480 -15.48 -10.49 -4.86
C TYR A 480 -16.46 -10.23 -6.01
N ALA A 481 -17.18 -11.25 -6.50
CA ALA A 481 -18.08 -11.09 -7.65
C ALA A 481 -19.48 -10.53 -7.28
N SER A 482 -19.89 -10.55 -6.02
CA SER A 482 -21.24 -10.12 -5.61
C SER A 482 -21.18 -9.53 -4.19
N PRO A 483 -20.93 -8.22 -4.04
CA PRO A 483 -20.68 -7.60 -2.73
C PRO A 483 -21.83 -7.89 -1.77
N GLN A 484 -21.52 -8.03 -0.49
CA GLN A 484 -22.49 -8.42 0.53
C GLN A 484 -22.21 -7.67 1.83
N CYS A 485 -23.18 -6.88 2.29
CA CYS A 485 -22.93 -5.85 3.30
C CYS A 485 -24.21 -5.55 4.08
N GLY A 486 -24.30 -6.02 5.33
CA GLY A 486 -25.46 -5.76 6.19
C GLY A 486 -26.80 -6.33 5.67
N THR A 487 -26.75 -7.41 4.87
CA THR A 487 -27.89 -8.00 4.15
C THR A 487 -28.57 -9.14 4.93
N PRO A 488 -29.88 -9.40 4.73
CA PRO A 488 -30.57 -10.55 5.32
C PRO A 488 -30.24 -11.89 4.66
N PHE A 489 -29.51 -11.87 3.54
CA PHE A 489 -28.96 -13.03 2.84
C PHE A 489 -27.44 -13.04 2.99
N TYR A 490 -26.86 -14.25 3.06
CA TYR A 490 -25.43 -14.49 3.25
C TYR A 490 -24.97 -15.69 2.41
N SER A 491 -23.73 -15.69 1.93
CA SER A 491 -23.13 -16.84 1.21
C SER A 491 -22.36 -17.73 2.18
N GLN A 492 -22.53 -19.05 2.11
CA GLN A 492 -21.67 -19.99 2.86
C GLN A 492 -20.19 -19.82 2.45
N PRO A 493 -19.21 -19.93 3.36
CA PRO A 493 -19.29 -20.41 4.75
C PRO A 493 -19.61 -19.33 5.81
N LYS A 494 -20.17 -18.18 5.43
CA LYS A 494 -20.32 -17.01 6.30
C LYS A 494 -21.50 -17.13 7.27
N THR A 495 -21.49 -16.27 8.28
CA THR A 495 -22.57 -16.11 9.26
C THR A 495 -23.69 -15.19 8.74
N PRO A 496 -24.94 -15.33 9.22
CA PRO A 496 -25.97 -14.31 9.03
C PRO A 496 -25.52 -12.95 9.56
N TYR A 497 -25.98 -11.85 8.95
CA TYR A 497 -25.67 -10.50 9.41
C TYR A 497 -26.14 -10.27 10.86
N ASP A 498 -25.23 -9.75 11.68
CA ASP A 498 -25.47 -9.36 13.07
C ASP A 498 -25.88 -7.87 13.15
N PRO A 499 -27.14 -7.55 13.49
CA PRO A 499 -27.64 -6.17 13.52
C PRO A 499 -27.05 -5.31 14.64
N GLU A 500 -26.40 -5.89 15.65
CA GLU A 500 -25.70 -5.14 16.71
C GLU A 500 -24.26 -4.75 16.31
N ARG A 501 -23.83 -5.13 15.09
CA ARG A 501 -22.55 -4.77 14.49
C ARG A 501 -22.69 -4.02 13.16
N ILE A 502 -21.63 -3.30 12.80
CA ILE A 502 -21.53 -2.49 11.59
C ILE A 502 -21.37 -3.42 10.38
N GLY A 503 -22.33 -3.42 9.46
CA GLY A 503 -22.23 -4.21 8.23
C GLY A 503 -21.30 -3.54 7.21
N ILE A 504 -20.24 -4.25 6.78
CA ILE A 504 -19.26 -3.80 5.78
C ILE A 504 -19.00 -4.92 4.74
N ALA A 505 -18.79 -4.55 3.48
CA ALA A 505 -18.16 -5.44 2.49
C ALA A 505 -16.64 -5.24 2.56
N GLY A 506 -15.97 -5.97 3.45
CA GLY A 506 -14.55 -5.78 3.76
C GLY A 506 -13.58 -6.19 2.66
N GLU A 507 -14.05 -6.97 1.67
CA GLU A 507 -13.47 -7.12 0.33
C GLU A 507 -14.57 -7.41 -0.72
N TYR A 508 -14.53 -6.71 -1.84
CA TYR A 508 -15.35 -7.02 -3.02
C TYR A 508 -14.68 -6.51 -4.30
N GLY A 509 -15.22 -6.88 -5.46
CA GLY A 509 -14.84 -6.27 -6.73
C GLY A 509 -13.53 -6.75 -7.33
N GLY A 510 -13.11 -7.99 -7.04
CA GLY A 510 -11.95 -8.66 -7.65
C GLY A 510 -12.11 -9.00 -9.14
N ILE A 511 -12.66 -8.05 -9.91
CA ILE A 511 -12.76 -8.08 -11.36
C ILE A 511 -11.44 -7.58 -11.96
N GLY A 512 -10.86 -8.34 -12.87
CA GLY A 512 -9.63 -7.98 -13.57
C GLY A 512 -9.84 -7.67 -15.04
N HIS A 513 -8.79 -7.18 -15.68
CA HIS A 513 -8.69 -7.04 -17.14
C HIS A 513 -7.23 -7.25 -17.55
N ASN A 514 -7.00 -8.19 -18.47
CA ASN A 514 -5.65 -8.52 -18.91
C ASN A 514 -5.10 -7.42 -19.84
N VAL A 515 -3.94 -6.86 -19.49
CA VAL A 515 -3.28 -5.77 -20.22
C VAL A 515 -2.18 -6.32 -21.15
N SER A 516 -1.45 -5.45 -21.85
CA SER A 516 -0.27 -5.90 -22.61
C SER A 516 0.81 -6.42 -21.67
N ILE A 517 1.69 -7.28 -22.19
CA ILE A 517 2.82 -7.85 -21.44
C ILE A 517 3.76 -6.77 -20.86
N ASP A 518 3.75 -5.57 -21.45
CA ASP A 518 4.56 -4.42 -21.02
C ASP A 518 4.11 -3.83 -19.66
N HIS A 519 2.88 -4.12 -19.23
CA HIS A 519 2.31 -3.69 -17.95
C HIS A 519 2.08 -4.85 -16.95
N LEU A 520 2.40 -6.08 -17.35
CA LEU A 520 2.29 -7.27 -16.50
C LEU A 520 3.62 -7.56 -15.81
N TRP A 521 3.56 -8.16 -14.62
CA TRP A 521 4.72 -8.75 -13.99
C TRP A 521 5.23 -9.91 -14.85
N ASN A 522 6.30 -9.69 -15.61
CA ASN A 522 6.76 -10.63 -16.64
C ASN A 522 7.56 -11.82 -16.07
N VAL A 523 6.92 -12.53 -15.16
CA VAL A 523 7.39 -13.77 -14.52
C VAL A 523 6.38 -14.86 -14.88
N LYS A 524 6.84 -15.97 -15.46
CA LYS A 524 5.96 -16.99 -16.04
C LYS A 524 4.91 -17.50 -15.05
N GLN A 525 5.30 -17.75 -13.80
CA GLN A 525 4.43 -18.26 -12.74
C GLN A 525 3.28 -17.28 -12.40
N ALA A 526 3.56 -15.98 -12.39
CA ALA A 526 2.56 -14.94 -12.18
C ALA A 526 1.60 -14.85 -13.37
N ILE A 527 2.13 -14.88 -14.61
CA ILE A 527 1.30 -14.91 -15.83
C ILE A 527 0.41 -16.15 -15.88
N ASP A 528 0.94 -17.31 -15.51
CA ASP A 528 0.20 -18.58 -15.47
C ASP A 528 -0.94 -18.57 -14.44
N SER A 529 -0.86 -17.74 -13.38
CA SER A 529 -1.88 -17.62 -12.32
C SER A 529 -2.88 -16.48 -12.52
N ILE A 530 -2.73 -15.62 -13.54
CA ILE A 530 -3.75 -14.61 -13.92
C ILE A 530 -5.17 -15.18 -14.05
N PRO A 531 -5.41 -16.40 -14.61
CA PRO A 531 -6.75 -16.99 -14.69
C PRO A 531 -7.41 -17.33 -13.34
N GLU A 532 -6.67 -17.27 -12.22
CA GLU A 532 -7.19 -17.45 -10.87
C GLU A 532 -7.84 -16.18 -10.30
N THR A 533 -7.61 -15.01 -10.92
CA THR A 533 -8.31 -13.76 -10.58
C THR A 533 -9.82 -13.94 -10.80
N TYR A 534 -10.62 -13.64 -9.76
CA TYR A 534 -12.02 -14.07 -9.61
C TYR A 534 -12.92 -13.86 -10.83
N GLU A 535 -12.76 -12.77 -11.58
CA GLU A 535 -13.49 -12.53 -12.82
C GLU A 535 -12.67 -11.68 -13.81
N ILE A 536 -12.12 -12.30 -14.85
CA ILE A 536 -11.40 -11.58 -15.92
C ILE A 536 -12.35 -11.04 -16.99
N ASN A 537 -12.29 -9.73 -17.20
CA ASN A 537 -12.99 -9.03 -18.27
C ASN A 537 -12.20 -9.06 -19.57
N LYS A 538 -12.93 -9.10 -20.69
CA LYS A 538 -12.36 -9.21 -22.04
C LYS A 538 -11.74 -7.89 -22.54
N ASP A 539 -12.38 -6.78 -22.20
CA ASP A 539 -12.04 -5.43 -22.63
C ASP A 539 -12.45 -4.41 -21.56
N LEU A 540 -11.96 -3.16 -21.68
CA LEU A 540 -12.29 -2.09 -20.74
C LEU A 540 -13.78 -1.73 -20.71
N ASP A 541 -14.50 -1.95 -21.81
CA ASP A 541 -15.95 -1.74 -21.88
C ASP A 541 -16.68 -2.75 -20.98
N SER A 542 -16.33 -4.05 -21.06
CA SER A 542 -16.92 -5.05 -20.17
C SER A 542 -16.52 -4.83 -18.71
N TYR A 543 -15.25 -4.47 -18.44
CA TYR A 543 -14.77 -4.10 -17.10
C TYR A 543 -15.56 -2.93 -16.50
N ASN A 544 -15.70 -1.82 -17.23
CA ASN A 544 -16.40 -0.65 -16.72
C ASN A 544 -17.94 -0.82 -16.70
N TYR A 545 -18.51 -1.69 -17.54
CA TYR A 545 -19.90 -2.14 -17.35
C TYR A 545 -20.03 -2.92 -16.03
N ARG A 546 -19.11 -3.85 -15.78
CA ARG A 546 -19.13 -4.73 -14.62
C ARG A 546 -18.89 -4.01 -13.29
N SER A 547 -17.98 -3.03 -13.24
CA SER A 547 -17.79 -2.19 -12.05
C SER A 547 -19.07 -1.41 -11.70
N GLY A 548 -19.77 -0.87 -12.71
CA GLY A 548 -21.08 -0.22 -12.54
C GLY A 548 -22.17 -1.15 -11.97
N VAL A 549 -22.12 -2.45 -12.28
CA VAL A 549 -22.98 -3.45 -11.61
C VAL A 549 -22.65 -3.55 -10.13
N LEU A 550 -21.37 -3.70 -9.77
CA LEU A 550 -20.93 -3.82 -8.39
C LEU A 550 -21.27 -2.56 -7.57
N PHE A 551 -21.09 -1.36 -8.12
CA PHE A 551 -21.47 -0.11 -7.46
C PHE A 551 -22.98 0.04 -7.28
N ARG A 552 -23.78 -0.42 -8.25
CA ARG A 552 -25.24 -0.51 -8.09
C ARG A 552 -25.60 -1.45 -6.93
N ASP A 553 -24.96 -2.61 -6.84
CA ASP A 553 -25.27 -3.59 -5.79
C ASP A 553 -24.91 -3.04 -4.40
N ILE A 554 -23.78 -2.35 -4.25
CA ILE A 554 -23.42 -1.61 -3.02
C ILE A 554 -24.45 -0.51 -2.72
N ARG A 555 -24.79 0.33 -3.71
CA ARG A 555 -25.77 1.42 -3.57
C ARG A 555 -27.14 0.90 -3.10
N GLU A 556 -27.64 -0.17 -3.70
CA GLU A 556 -28.91 -0.79 -3.33
C GLU A 556 -28.86 -1.41 -1.92
N GLN A 557 -27.74 -2.03 -1.54
CA GLN A 557 -27.57 -2.55 -0.18
C GLN A 557 -27.52 -1.43 0.88
N THR A 558 -26.84 -0.32 0.59
CA THR A 558 -26.85 0.88 1.43
C THR A 558 -28.25 1.47 1.57
N GLN A 559 -29.00 1.58 0.46
CA GLN A 559 -30.38 2.08 0.49
C GLN A 559 -31.32 1.16 1.29
N ARG A 560 -31.25 -0.15 1.07
CA ARG A 560 -32.31 -1.10 1.49
C ARG A 560 -32.00 -1.84 2.78
N PHE A 561 -30.74 -1.97 3.17
CA PHE A 561 -30.29 -2.80 4.29
C PHE A 561 -29.35 -2.03 5.24
N ALA A 562 -28.40 -2.71 5.89
CA ALA A 562 -27.53 -2.14 6.92
C ALA A 562 -26.12 -1.76 6.43
N CYS A 563 -25.85 -1.77 5.12
CA CYS A 563 -24.52 -1.51 4.61
C CYS A 563 -23.99 -0.12 5.02
N SER A 564 -22.74 -0.09 5.50
CA SER A 564 -22.08 1.08 6.06
C SER A 564 -20.65 1.33 5.53
N GLY A 565 -20.12 0.43 4.71
CA GLY A 565 -18.84 0.64 4.03
C GLY A 565 -18.56 -0.46 3.00
N ALA A 566 -17.52 -0.24 2.20
CA ALA A 566 -17.04 -1.21 1.21
C ALA A 566 -15.55 -1.01 0.90
N VAL A 567 -14.84 -2.11 0.63
CA VAL A 567 -13.42 -2.14 0.26
C VAL A 567 -13.29 -2.83 -1.11
N TYR A 568 -12.91 -2.08 -2.14
CA TYR A 568 -12.68 -2.64 -3.47
C TYR A 568 -11.29 -3.28 -3.56
N THR A 569 -11.21 -4.56 -3.88
CA THR A 569 -9.95 -5.28 -4.15
C THR A 569 -9.56 -5.06 -5.63
N GLN A 570 -8.57 -4.24 -5.98
CA GLN A 570 -7.60 -3.53 -5.12
C GLN A 570 -7.03 -2.26 -5.77
N THR A 571 -6.18 -1.49 -5.06
CA THR A 571 -5.55 -0.25 -5.59
C THR A 571 -4.77 -0.49 -6.88
N SER A 572 -3.82 -1.43 -6.85
CA SER A 572 -2.91 -1.76 -7.95
C SER A 572 -2.84 -3.27 -8.13
N ASP A 573 -2.51 -3.73 -9.34
CA ASP A 573 -2.17 -5.14 -9.57
C ASP A 573 -0.94 -5.50 -8.72
N VAL A 574 -0.84 -6.76 -8.29
CA VAL A 574 0.38 -7.28 -7.65
C VAL A 574 0.73 -8.65 -8.21
N GLU A 575 1.90 -8.74 -8.85
CA GLU A 575 2.40 -9.94 -9.52
C GLU A 575 1.38 -10.62 -10.46
N GLY A 576 0.74 -11.69 -10.01
CA GLY A 576 -0.26 -12.46 -10.78
C GLY A 576 -1.71 -12.06 -10.52
N GLU A 577 -1.99 -11.21 -9.52
CA GLU A 577 -3.33 -10.73 -9.20
C GLU A 577 -3.64 -9.43 -9.97
N VAL A 578 -4.40 -9.54 -11.07
CA VAL A 578 -4.60 -8.45 -12.07
C VAL A 578 -5.97 -7.77 -12.01
N ASN A 579 -6.44 -7.52 -10.78
CA ASN A 579 -7.70 -6.87 -10.41
C ASN A 579 -7.54 -5.44 -9.85
N GLY A 580 -6.36 -4.84 -10.00
CA GLY A 580 -6.09 -3.48 -9.56
C GLY A 580 -6.82 -2.40 -10.36
N LEU A 581 -7.08 -1.23 -9.74
CA LEU A 581 -7.51 -0.02 -10.46
C LEU A 581 -6.45 0.44 -11.45
N ILE A 582 -5.18 0.28 -11.08
CA ILE A 582 -4.01 0.60 -11.88
C ILE A 582 -3.11 -0.63 -12.04
N THR A 583 -2.35 -0.70 -13.13
CA THR A 583 -1.35 -1.76 -13.35
C THR A 583 -0.20 -1.66 -12.34
N TYR A 584 0.56 -2.75 -12.18
CA TYR A 584 1.59 -2.86 -11.13
C TYR A 584 2.70 -1.80 -11.29
N ASP A 585 3.00 -1.39 -12.54
CA ASP A 585 3.91 -0.28 -12.90
C ASP A 585 3.36 1.14 -12.67
N ARG A 586 2.09 1.26 -12.28
CA ARG A 586 1.33 2.52 -12.13
C ARG A 586 1.15 3.33 -13.43
N ARG A 587 1.25 2.70 -14.61
CA ARG A 587 1.13 3.41 -15.91
C ARG A 587 -0.25 3.34 -16.57
N PHE A 588 -1.05 2.31 -16.29
CA PHE A 588 -2.33 2.09 -16.95
C PHE A 588 -3.49 1.98 -15.96
N VAL A 589 -4.42 2.93 -16.00
CA VAL A 589 -5.62 3.00 -15.16
C VAL A 589 -6.80 2.33 -15.90
N ARG A 590 -7.37 1.26 -15.35
CA ARG A 590 -8.52 0.54 -15.97
C ARG A 590 -9.88 1.27 -15.83
N PRO A 591 -10.19 1.92 -14.68
CA PRO A 591 -11.43 2.66 -14.53
C PRO A 591 -11.62 3.84 -15.49
N ASP A 592 -12.83 3.97 -16.03
CA ASP A 592 -13.37 5.25 -16.47
C ASP A 592 -13.55 6.15 -15.23
N VAL A 593 -12.68 7.16 -15.10
CA VAL A 593 -12.61 8.04 -13.93
C VAL A 593 -13.90 8.79 -13.68
N GLU A 594 -14.53 9.37 -14.72
CA GLU A 594 -15.76 10.16 -14.56
C GLU A 594 -16.93 9.27 -14.15
N LYS A 595 -17.03 8.09 -14.77
CA LYS A 595 -18.05 7.09 -14.43
C LYS A 595 -17.89 6.60 -12.99
N TRP A 596 -16.67 6.28 -12.56
CA TRP A 596 -16.39 5.82 -11.20
C TRP A 596 -16.67 6.90 -10.17
N GLN A 597 -16.25 8.15 -10.40
CA GLN A 597 -16.61 9.29 -9.56
C GLN A 597 -18.14 9.42 -9.41
N SER A 598 -18.88 9.31 -10.51
CA SER A 598 -20.35 9.38 -10.50
C SER A 598 -21.00 8.23 -9.72
N GLU A 599 -20.53 6.99 -9.91
CA GLU A 599 -21.06 5.82 -9.20
C GLU A 599 -20.71 5.87 -7.70
N ILE A 600 -19.48 6.22 -7.32
CA ILE A 600 -19.05 6.41 -5.92
C ILE A 600 -19.85 7.53 -5.25
N ALA A 601 -20.03 8.68 -5.91
CA ALA A 601 -20.89 9.77 -5.41
C ALA A 601 -22.36 9.32 -5.23
N SER A 602 -22.85 8.40 -6.05
CA SER A 602 -24.19 7.84 -5.91
C SER A 602 -24.34 6.91 -4.70
N VAL A 603 -23.27 6.19 -4.31
CA VAL A 603 -23.20 5.40 -3.07
C VAL A 603 -23.21 6.33 -1.85
N TYR A 604 -22.42 7.40 -1.86
CA TYR A 604 -22.47 8.40 -0.78
C TYR A 604 -23.83 9.09 -0.68
N LYS A 605 -24.47 9.42 -1.81
CA LYS A 605 -25.85 9.96 -1.81
C LYS A 605 -26.85 8.98 -1.18
N ALA A 606 -26.70 7.67 -1.44
CA ALA A 606 -27.49 6.64 -0.78
C ALA A 606 -27.23 6.59 0.72
N ALA A 607 -25.97 6.65 1.15
CA ALA A 607 -25.60 6.68 2.57
C ALA A 607 -26.18 7.89 3.31
N VAL A 608 -26.04 9.10 2.74
CA VAL A 608 -26.63 10.34 3.29
C VAL A 608 -28.14 10.22 3.42
N SER A 609 -28.84 9.66 2.41
CA SER A 609 -30.29 9.44 2.49
C SER A 609 -30.72 8.44 3.58
N ARG A 610 -29.78 7.63 4.09
CA ARG A 610 -29.96 6.64 5.16
C ARG A 610 -29.31 7.03 6.49
N GLY A 611 -28.78 8.25 6.59
CA GLY A 611 -28.11 8.80 7.78
C GLY A 611 -29.02 9.56 8.76
N GLY A 612 -30.33 9.60 8.51
CA GLY A 612 -31.29 10.34 9.34
C GLY A 612 -31.15 11.87 9.23
N PRO A 613 -31.95 12.63 10.00
CA PRO A 613 -32.07 14.08 9.84
C PRO A 613 -30.80 14.88 10.19
N ASN A 614 -29.87 14.28 10.95
CA ASN A 614 -28.62 14.92 11.36
C ASN A 614 -27.45 14.66 10.39
N THR A 615 -27.60 13.79 9.39
CA THR A 615 -26.55 13.62 8.37
C THR A 615 -26.69 14.74 7.34
N VAL A 616 -25.93 15.82 7.55
CA VAL A 616 -26.19 17.08 6.85
C VAL A 616 -25.67 17.00 5.41
N CYS A 617 -26.59 17.07 4.45
CA CYS A 617 -26.30 17.22 3.02
C CYS A 617 -25.78 18.64 2.66
N GLN A 618 -24.83 19.16 3.44
CA GLN A 618 -24.09 20.40 3.14
C GLN A 618 -22.77 20.11 2.41
N ARG A 619 -22.13 18.96 2.65
CA ARG A 619 -20.76 18.69 2.15
C ARG A 619 -20.68 17.97 0.81
N CYS A 620 -21.74 17.28 0.36
CA CYS A 620 -21.82 16.78 -1.02
C CYS A 620 -21.69 17.91 -2.07
N GLN A 621 -21.94 19.17 -1.69
CA GLN A 621 -21.69 20.31 -2.58
C GLN A 621 -20.20 20.53 -2.87
N GLY A 622 -19.26 20.15 -1.99
CA GLY A 622 -17.82 20.28 -2.24
C GLY A 622 -17.33 19.36 -3.36
N LEU A 623 -17.62 18.06 -3.25
CA LEU A 623 -17.32 17.06 -4.27
C LEU A 623 -18.01 17.35 -5.61
N ILE A 624 -19.25 17.89 -5.60
CA ILE A 624 -19.96 18.31 -6.82
C ILE A 624 -19.42 19.65 -7.38
N ALA A 625 -18.89 20.54 -6.55
CA ALA A 625 -18.40 21.85 -6.97
C ALA A 625 -17.03 21.78 -7.67
N LEU A 626 -16.16 20.84 -7.30
CA LEU A 626 -14.86 20.65 -7.95
C LEU A 626 -15.01 20.28 -9.45
N ASN A 627 -15.96 19.41 -9.80
CA ASN A 627 -16.26 19.13 -11.21
C ASN A 627 -16.96 20.31 -11.93
N LYS A 628 -17.63 21.21 -11.21
CA LYS A 628 -18.25 22.41 -11.80
C LYS A 628 -17.30 23.59 -11.99
N SER A 629 -16.26 23.75 -11.17
CA SER A 629 -15.30 24.84 -11.32
C SER A 629 -14.44 24.67 -12.58
N GLN A 630 -13.99 23.45 -12.88
CA GLN A 630 -13.24 23.14 -14.11
C GLN A 630 -14.10 23.32 -15.37
N CYS A 631 -15.33 22.77 -15.41
CA CYS A 631 -16.28 23.03 -16.50
C CYS A 631 -16.66 24.52 -16.62
N GLY A 632 -16.71 25.25 -15.51
CA GLY A 632 -17.00 26.69 -15.48
C GLY A 632 -15.87 27.55 -16.03
N LEU A 633 -14.61 27.14 -15.86
CA LEU A 633 -13.45 27.80 -16.46
C LEU A 633 -13.44 27.63 -17.98
N VAL A 634 -13.61 26.40 -18.47
CA VAL A 634 -13.66 26.09 -19.92
C VAL A 634 -14.76 26.89 -20.62
N ASN A 635 -15.96 26.96 -20.03
CA ASN A 635 -17.06 27.74 -20.59
C ASN A 635 -16.84 29.27 -20.52
N LYS A 636 -16.11 29.78 -19.51
CA LYS A 636 -15.75 31.22 -19.46
C LYS A 636 -14.68 31.57 -20.48
N VAL A 637 -13.67 30.72 -20.69
CA VAL A 637 -12.64 30.91 -21.73
C VAL A 637 -13.30 30.83 -23.12
N ALA A 638 -14.19 29.86 -23.36
CA ALA A 638 -14.96 29.78 -24.60
C ALA A 638 -15.85 31.02 -24.82
N ALA A 639 -16.52 31.53 -23.79
CA ALA A 639 -17.35 32.74 -23.89
C ALA A 639 -16.54 34.01 -24.16
N ILE A 640 -15.32 34.13 -23.62
CA ILE A 640 -14.41 35.27 -23.88
C ILE A 640 -13.83 35.22 -25.30
N LEU A 641 -13.52 34.02 -25.80
CA LEU A 641 -13.11 33.79 -27.19
C LEU A 641 -14.26 34.05 -28.20
N LEU A 642 -15.51 33.74 -27.82
CA LEU A 642 -16.70 34.05 -28.64
C LEU A 642 -17.09 35.55 -28.60
N ALA A 643 -16.73 36.28 -27.54
CA ALA A 643 -17.08 37.70 -27.37
C ALA A 643 -16.15 38.68 -28.11
N THR A 644 -15.05 38.22 -28.71
CA THR A 644 -14.03 39.08 -29.34
C THR A 644 -13.96 38.99 -30.88
N GLY A 645 -14.82 38.18 -31.53
CA GLY A 645 -14.90 38.06 -32.99
C GLY A 645 -16.13 38.76 -33.60
N CYS A 646 -15.92 39.83 -34.37
CA CYS A 646 -17.01 40.52 -35.07
C CYS A 646 -17.51 39.78 -36.32
N LEU A 647 -18.82 39.50 -36.35
CA LEU A 647 -19.76 39.66 -37.48
C LEU A 647 -19.31 39.25 -38.90
N LEU A 648 -19.96 38.21 -39.44
CA LEU A 648 -20.95 38.31 -40.54
C LEU A 648 -21.50 36.93 -40.95
N GLY A 649 -22.81 36.80 -41.17
CA GLY A 649 -23.41 35.64 -41.86
C GLY A 649 -24.65 35.03 -41.18
N HIS A 650 -25.83 35.27 -41.75
CA HIS A 650 -27.14 34.76 -41.29
C HIS A 650 -27.24 33.25 -41.01
N VAL A 651 -27.83 32.88 -39.87
CA VAL A 651 -28.73 31.72 -39.74
C VAL A 651 -29.93 32.10 -38.86
N THR A 652 -31.13 31.67 -39.24
CA THR A 652 -32.41 31.97 -38.59
C THR A 652 -32.65 31.14 -37.32
N CYS A 653 -33.00 31.77 -36.20
CA CYS A 653 -33.50 31.07 -35.01
C CYS A 653 -34.95 30.61 -35.17
N PHE A 654 -35.19 29.31 -34.95
CA PHE A 654 -36.49 28.82 -34.49
C PHE A 654 -36.53 28.91 -32.95
N GLN A 655 -37.49 29.65 -32.39
CA GLN A 655 -37.74 29.63 -30.95
C GLN A 655 -38.65 28.45 -30.58
N ALA A 656 -38.24 27.65 -29.60
CA ALA A 656 -39.11 26.74 -28.87
C ALA A 656 -38.80 26.86 -27.38
N SER A 657 -39.76 27.36 -26.60
CA SER A 657 -39.62 27.55 -25.16
C SER A 657 -39.71 26.22 -24.39
N PRO A 658 -38.99 26.05 -23.26
CA PRO A 658 -39.14 24.87 -22.41
C PRO A 658 -40.48 24.91 -21.64
N PRO A 659 -41.14 23.77 -21.41
CA PRO A 659 -42.41 23.72 -20.69
C PRO A 659 -42.21 23.87 -19.17
N SER A 660 -43.08 24.68 -18.56
CA SER A 660 -43.21 24.87 -17.11
C SER A 660 -43.98 23.73 -16.44
N TYR A 661 -43.50 23.23 -15.31
CA TYR A 661 -44.26 22.37 -14.40
C TYR A 661 -45.37 23.17 -13.68
N PRO A 662 -46.60 22.62 -13.53
CA PRO A 662 -47.55 23.02 -12.50
C PRO A 662 -47.46 22.12 -11.26
N SER A 663 -47.75 22.71 -10.10
CA SER A 663 -47.92 22.04 -8.82
C SER A 663 -49.34 21.48 -8.62
N ASP A 664 -49.50 20.74 -7.52
CA ASP A 664 -50.75 20.42 -6.81
C ASP A 664 -51.72 19.42 -7.45
N LEU A 665 -51.85 18.26 -6.77
CA LEU A 665 -53.13 17.64 -6.43
C LEU A 665 -52.94 16.49 -5.43
N GLU A 666 -53.26 16.75 -4.16
CA GLU A 666 -53.67 15.69 -3.24
C GLU A 666 -55.08 15.22 -3.64
N GLN A 667 -55.31 13.90 -3.75
CA GLN A 667 -56.56 13.30 -3.26
C GLN A 667 -56.47 11.78 -3.06
N ASN A 668 -57.18 11.31 -2.03
CA ASN A 668 -57.21 9.92 -1.57
C ASN A 668 -57.82 8.95 -2.59
N LEU A 669 -57.32 7.70 -2.61
CA LEU A 669 -58.12 6.55 -3.01
C LEU A 669 -57.60 5.24 -2.40
N HIS A 670 -58.31 4.71 -1.41
CA HIS A 670 -58.20 3.32 -0.96
C HIS A 670 -58.86 2.38 -1.99
N ILE A 671 -58.11 1.43 -2.56
CA ILE A 671 -58.65 0.16 -3.07
C ILE A 671 -57.71 -0.99 -2.68
N THR A 672 -58.28 -2.15 -2.38
CA THR A 672 -57.63 -3.34 -1.81
C THR A 672 -57.39 -4.46 -2.83
N ASN A 673 -56.41 -5.33 -2.52
CA ASN A 673 -56.37 -6.78 -2.85
C ASN A 673 -56.47 -7.27 -4.32
N GLN A 674 -55.36 -7.80 -4.89
CA GLN A 674 -55.17 -9.26 -5.16
C GLN A 674 -54.04 -9.61 -6.17
N SER A 675 -53.15 -10.49 -5.73
CA SER A 675 -52.71 -11.75 -6.37
C SER A 675 -52.63 -11.93 -7.91
N TYR A 676 -51.39 -12.01 -8.44
CA TYR A 676 -51.01 -12.91 -9.55
C TYR A 676 -49.55 -13.37 -9.30
N LYS A 677 -49.26 -14.63 -8.96
CA LYS A 677 -49.19 -15.86 -9.78
C LYS A 677 -48.25 -15.79 -11.00
N ALA A 678 -47.24 -16.65 -10.97
CA ALA A 678 -46.17 -16.76 -11.96
C ALA A 678 -46.63 -17.38 -13.29
N LEU A 679 -45.91 -17.04 -14.36
CA LEU A 679 -45.87 -17.78 -15.62
C LEU A 679 -44.41 -17.94 -16.05
N SER A 680 -43.99 -19.18 -16.30
CA SER A 680 -42.71 -19.46 -16.93
C SER A 680 -42.85 -19.40 -18.45
N PHE A 681 -41.75 -19.09 -19.14
CA PHE A 681 -41.63 -19.31 -20.57
C PHE A 681 -40.45 -20.24 -20.86
N LYS A 682 -40.68 -21.14 -21.83
CA LYS A 682 -39.69 -22.07 -22.38
C LYS A 682 -38.99 -21.43 -23.59
N ASP A 683 -37.79 -21.92 -23.89
CA ASP A 683 -37.15 -21.79 -25.20
C ASP A 683 -38.07 -22.20 -26.36
N PRO A 684 -37.75 -21.72 -27.57
CA PRO A 684 -37.28 -22.69 -28.55
C PRO A 684 -35.99 -22.27 -29.31
N THR A 685 -35.32 -23.28 -29.83
CA THR A 685 -34.03 -23.24 -30.54
C THR A 685 -34.15 -22.98 -32.05
N MET A 686 -33.07 -22.43 -32.63
CA MET A 686 -32.55 -22.60 -34.00
C MET A 686 -33.49 -22.51 -35.23
N SER A 687 -33.14 -21.64 -36.19
CA SER A 687 -32.40 -22.06 -37.39
C SER A 687 -32.01 -20.89 -38.33
N SER A 688 -30.99 -21.16 -39.14
CA SER A 688 -30.37 -20.38 -40.23
C SER A 688 -31.31 -19.70 -41.23
N ASP A 689 -30.89 -18.57 -41.82
CA ASP A 689 -30.37 -18.61 -43.21
C ASP A 689 -29.58 -17.36 -43.66
N ASN A 690 -28.85 -17.53 -44.78
CA ASN A 690 -27.91 -16.55 -45.35
C ASN A 690 -28.60 -15.37 -46.07
N HIS A 691 -27.92 -14.21 -46.11
CA HIS A 691 -27.68 -13.51 -47.37
C HIS A 691 -26.41 -12.64 -47.33
N ASN A 692 -25.76 -12.55 -48.48
CA ASN A 692 -24.44 -11.96 -48.69
C ASN A 692 -24.56 -10.92 -49.82
N GLU A 693 -24.05 -9.69 -49.65
CA GLU A 693 -23.75 -8.82 -50.79
C GLU A 693 -22.71 -7.72 -50.47
N LYS A 694 -21.92 -7.35 -51.50
CA LYS A 694 -20.83 -6.37 -51.46
C LYS A 694 -21.12 -5.20 -52.41
N SER A 695 -20.67 -3.98 -52.08
CA SER A 695 -20.12 -2.96 -53.03
C SER A 695 -19.83 -1.65 -52.26
N THR A 696 -18.58 -1.24 -52.03
CA THR A 696 -17.61 -0.49 -52.88
C THR A 696 -17.69 1.05 -52.84
N ALA A 697 -16.59 1.64 -52.34
CA ALA A 697 -15.82 2.76 -52.91
C ALA A 697 -16.35 4.22 -52.89
N GLY A 698 -15.61 5.07 -52.16
CA GLY A 698 -14.81 6.14 -52.78
C GLY A 698 -15.34 7.57 -52.78
N ASN A 699 -14.57 8.50 -52.18
CA ASN A 699 -13.90 9.55 -52.95
C ASN A 699 -12.81 10.30 -52.16
N GLU A 700 -11.81 10.81 -52.87
CA GLU A 700 -10.77 11.73 -52.36
C GLU A 700 -11.20 13.19 -52.54
N SER A 701 -10.61 14.15 -51.81
CA SER A 701 -9.65 15.12 -52.43
C SER A 701 -9.26 16.35 -51.57
N LYS A 702 -7.94 16.61 -51.58
CA LYS A 702 -7.24 17.92 -51.68
C LYS A 702 -7.35 18.99 -50.58
N THR A 703 -6.30 19.00 -49.76
CA THR A 703 -5.32 20.10 -49.57
C THR A 703 -5.68 21.55 -49.95
N GLN A 704 -5.38 22.47 -49.02
CA GLN A 704 -4.72 23.75 -49.35
C GLN A 704 -3.88 24.29 -48.18
N ASP A 705 -2.60 24.57 -48.44
CA ASP A 705 -1.71 25.37 -47.59
C ASP A 705 -2.11 26.85 -47.60
N LEU A 706 -1.87 27.57 -46.49
CA LEU A 706 -1.48 28.99 -46.54
C LEU A 706 -0.73 29.39 -45.25
N SER A 707 0.28 30.21 -45.41
CA SER A 707 1.31 30.48 -44.40
C SER A 707 1.47 31.98 -44.08
N LEU A 708 2.20 32.25 -42.98
CA LEU A 708 2.93 33.48 -42.62
C LEU A 708 2.33 34.49 -41.61
N LEU A 709 2.99 34.45 -40.44
CA LEU A 709 3.64 35.58 -39.71
C LEU A 709 2.85 36.40 -38.66
N PRO A 710 3.56 36.94 -37.64
CA PRO A 710 2.99 37.22 -36.32
C PRO A 710 2.91 38.72 -35.98
N ILE A 711 2.19 39.04 -34.90
CA ILE A 711 2.25 40.36 -34.26
C ILE A 711 2.70 40.19 -32.80
N TRP A 712 3.81 40.85 -32.47
CA TRP A 712 4.30 41.01 -31.10
C TRP A 712 3.54 42.13 -30.39
N LEU A 713 3.18 41.93 -29.13
CA LEU A 713 2.83 43.02 -28.22
C LEU A 713 3.23 42.66 -26.78
N THR A 714 4.39 43.15 -26.37
CA THR A 714 4.88 43.09 -24.99
C THR A 714 4.17 44.11 -24.12
N PHE A 715 3.68 43.69 -22.95
CA PHE A 715 3.55 44.58 -21.79
C PHE A 715 4.29 43.97 -20.60
N ASN A 716 5.02 44.81 -19.90
CA ASN A 716 6.02 44.41 -18.91
C ASN A 716 5.60 44.98 -17.55
N LEU A 717 5.28 44.11 -16.58
CA LEU A 717 5.17 44.45 -15.16
C LEU A 717 5.77 43.29 -14.36
N ALA A 718 6.69 43.61 -13.46
CA ALA A 718 7.52 42.62 -12.79
C ALA A 718 7.34 42.69 -11.26
N SER A 719 7.08 41.53 -10.64
CA SER A 719 7.44 41.26 -9.23
C SER A 719 7.26 39.77 -8.88
N ASN A 720 8.36 39.01 -8.96
CA ASN A 720 8.83 37.82 -8.21
C ASN A 720 7.87 36.77 -7.57
N PRO A 721 8.35 35.51 -7.37
CA PRO A 721 7.59 34.35 -7.84
C PRO A 721 7.02 33.46 -6.72
N GLY A 722 5.92 32.78 -7.05
CA GLY A 722 5.36 31.67 -6.29
C GLY A 722 4.85 30.59 -7.24
N THR A 723 5.40 29.39 -7.09
CA THR A 723 4.95 28.07 -7.59
C THR A 723 3.63 27.98 -8.37
N GLU A 724 3.73 27.65 -9.66
CA GLU A 724 2.71 26.88 -10.41
C GLU A 724 3.38 26.32 -11.69
N GLU A 725 3.61 25.01 -11.77
CA GLU A 725 3.98 24.30 -13.00
C GLU A 725 2.83 23.39 -13.42
N GLU A 726 2.12 23.77 -14.49
CA GLU A 726 1.09 22.94 -15.12
C GLU A 726 1.72 21.84 -15.98
N TRP A 727 1.30 20.59 -15.76
CA TRP A 727 1.71 19.46 -16.60
C TRP A 727 0.96 19.49 -17.93
N GLN A 728 1.64 19.89 -19.01
CA GLN A 728 1.16 19.66 -20.37
C GLN A 728 1.57 18.28 -20.89
N ILE A 729 0.57 17.51 -21.32
CA ILE A 729 0.76 16.29 -22.09
C ILE A 729 1.25 16.69 -23.49
N VAL A 730 2.41 16.17 -23.89
CA VAL A 730 2.97 16.39 -25.23
C VAL A 730 2.89 15.10 -26.03
N ASP A 731 1.92 15.01 -26.92
CA ASP A 731 1.96 14.05 -28.03
C ASP A 731 3.16 14.37 -28.93
N LYS A 732 3.96 13.34 -29.24
CA LYS A 732 5.00 13.41 -30.26
C LYS A 732 5.00 12.15 -31.13
N GLU A 733 4.46 12.30 -32.34
CA GLU A 733 4.72 11.40 -33.44
C GLU A 733 6.21 11.47 -33.82
N ASP A 734 6.90 10.32 -33.88
CA ASP A 734 8.33 10.24 -34.23
C ASP A 734 8.51 9.80 -35.69
N THR A 735 8.66 10.77 -36.60
CA THR A 735 9.14 10.54 -37.96
C THR A 735 10.63 10.86 -38.05
N ARG A 736 11.49 9.84 -38.06
CA ARG A 736 12.94 10.03 -38.36
C ARG A 736 13.23 9.66 -39.80
N HIS A 737 13.75 10.64 -40.54
CA HIS A 737 14.40 10.41 -41.83
C HIS A 737 15.92 10.33 -41.66
N ASP A 738 16.53 9.64 -42.62
CA ASP A 738 17.96 9.32 -42.68
C ASP A 738 18.88 10.54 -42.84
N GLY A 739 20.13 10.39 -42.40
CA GLY A 739 21.22 11.29 -42.76
C GLY A 739 22.56 10.89 -42.14
N LEU A 740 23.64 11.06 -42.92
CA LEU A 740 25.05 10.66 -42.63
C LEU A 740 25.32 9.15 -42.78
N GLY A 741 26.39 8.69 -43.43
CA GLY A 741 27.44 9.38 -44.19
C GLY A 741 28.54 8.35 -44.52
N LYS A 742 29.05 8.31 -45.77
CA LYS A 742 30.01 7.29 -46.23
C LYS A 742 31.46 7.76 -46.22
N ASP A 743 32.35 6.77 -46.32
CA ASP A 743 33.78 6.82 -46.70
C ASP A 743 34.77 7.32 -45.59
N GLU A 744 35.98 6.77 -45.41
CA GLU A 744 36.75 5.81 -46.23
C GLU A 744 37.79 4.94 -45.46
N LYS A 745 37.96 3.66 -45.86
CA LYS A 745 39.16 2.75 -45.94
C LYS A 745 40.45 3.06 -45.11
N LYS A 746 41.21 2.09 -44.54
CA LYS A 746 41.91 0.94 -45.21
C LYS A 746 42.79 0.09 -44.24
N GLU A 747 42.92 -1.23 -44.48
CA GLU A 747 44.05 -2.22 -44.23
C GLU A 747 44.80 -2.24 -42.86
N VAL A 748 45.26 -3.36 -42.26
CA VAL A 748 46.03 -4.56 -42.75
C VAL A 748 45.76 -5.81 -41.85
N ALA A 749 45.99 -7.04 -42.36
CA ALA A 749 45.89 -8.34 -41.64
C ALA A 749 47.14 -8.65 -40.75
N GLN A 750 47.22 -9.63 -39.82
CA GLN A 750 47.12 -11.10 -39.87
C GLN A 750 47.25 -11.58 -38.39
N GLU A 751 46.63 -12.66 -37.90
CA GLU A 751 47.15 -14.05 -37.93
C GLU A 751 46.05 -15.10 -37.55
N LYS A 752 46.38 -16.40 -37.59
CA LYS A 752 45.44 -17.55 -37.54
C LYS A 752 45.66 -18.50 -36.35
N SER A 753 44.66 -19.37 -36.15
CA SER A 753 44.56 -20.58 -35.27
C SER A 753 44.00 -20.27 -33.87
N SER A 754 43.10 -21.03 -33.27
CA SER A 754 42.36 -22.29 -33.58
C SER A 754 41.02 -22.21 -32.79
N ASP A 755 39.96 -22.99 -32.95
CA ASP A 755 39.85 -24.44 -33.13
C ASP A 755 38.45 -24.83 -33.67
N ASN A 756 38.22 -26.11 -33.99
CA ASN A 756 37.13 -26.56 -34.85
C ASN A 756 36.32 -27.72 -34.24
N SER A 757 35.43 -27.45 -33.27
CA SER A 757 34.64 -28.50 -32.60
C SER A 757 33.28 -28.04 -32.04
N GLU A 758 32.27 -27.78 -32.90
CA GLU A 758 30.86 -27.78 -32.42
C GLU A 758 29.80 -27.98 -33.53
N LYS A 759 30.08 -28.87 -34.51
CA LYS A 759 29.11 -29.25 -35.56
C LYS A 759 28.69 -30.72 -35.56
N SER A 760 28.94 -31.48 -34.49
CA SER A 760 28.50 -32.87 -34.35
C SER A 760 27.43 -33.12 -33.26
N ALA A 761 27.00 -32.10 -32.51
CA ALA A 761 26.01 -32.25 -31.43
C ALA A 761 24.53 -32.11 -31.87
N ALA A 762 24.28 -31.72 -33.13
CA ALA A 762 22.95 -31.36 -33.63
C ALA A 762 22.18 -32.50 -34.33
N GLU A 763 22.85 -33.58 -34.75
CA GLU A 763 22.20 -34.69 -35.48
C GLU A 763 21.90 -35.92 -34.61
N GLU A 764 22.55 -36.09 -33.45
CA GLU A 764 22.31 -37.24 -32.57
C GLU A 764 21.06 -37.08 -31.67
N LYS A 765 20.55 -35.86 -31.47
CA LYS A 765 19.33 -35.59 -30.69
C LYS A 765 18.02 -35.69 -31.48
N ARG A 766 18.05 -35.98 -32.79
CA ARG A 766 16.85 -35.99 -33.64
C ARG A 766 16.21 -37.36 -33.89
N GLU A 767 16.88 -38.45 -33.54
CA GLU A 767 16.36 -39.83 -33.66
C GLU A 767 15.84 -40.43 -32.34
N LEU A 768 16.22 -39.88 -31.17
CA LEU A 768 15.73 -40.35 -29.87
C LEU A 768 14.30 -39.90 -29.51
N ALA A 769 13.67 -39.06 -30.32
CA ALA A 769 12.33 -38.51 -30.08
C ALA A 769 11.20 -39.24 -30.85
N LYS A 770 11.50 -40.30 -31.61
CA LYS A 770 10.51 -41.02 -32.46
C LYS A 770 10.05 -42.38 -31.95
N THR A 771 10.62 -42.90 -30.87
CA THR A 771 10.39 -44.29 -30.42
C THR A 771 9.84 -44.39 -28.99
N ARG A 772 8.96 -43.45 -28.59
CA ARG A 772 8.28 -43.52 -27.28
C ARG A 772 6.83 -43.00 -27.28
N TRP A 773 6.14 -43.12 -28.41
CA TRP A 773 4.70 -42.82 -28.53
C TRP A 773 3.92 -43.96 -29.19
N GLU A 774 4.11 -45.19 -28.71
CA GLU A 774 3.25 -46.32 -29.05
C GLU A 774 3.29 -47.34 -27.90
N GLY A 775 2.23 -47.34 -27.08
CA GLY A 775 2.06 -48.29 -25.98
C GLY A 775 1.83 -47.66 -24.61
N MET A 776 0.57 -47.31 -24.30
CA MET A 776 -0.22 -47.95 -23.23
C MET A 776 -1.57 -47.23 -23.04
N GLN A 777 -2.66 -48.00 -23.15
CA GLN A 777 -4.02 -47.58 -22.79
C GLN A 777 -4.23 -47.71 -21.27
N PRO A 778 -5.08 -46.90 -20.62
CA PRO A 778 -5.30 -46.96 -19.19
C PRO A 778 -6.23 -48.14 -18.81
N GLN A 779 -5.75 -49.03 -17.92
CA GLN A 779 -6.62 -50.00 -17.23
C GLN A 779 -6.89 -49.58 -15.78
N ARG A 780 -8.11 -49.87 -15.32
CA ARG A 780 -8.54 -49.72 -13.93
C ARG A 780 -8.05 -50.90 -13.08
N GLY A 781 -7.75 -50.65 -11.81
CA GLY A 781 -7.72 -51.68 -10.77
C GLY A 781 -6.38 -51.81 -10.06
N GLY A 782 -6.37 -51.55 -8.74
CA GLY A 782 -5.21 -51.73 -7.86
C GLY A 782 -5.62 -51.52 -6.41
N VAL A 783 -5.65 -52.60 -5.62
CA VAL A 783 -6.12 -52.64 -4.23
C VAL A 783 -4.93 -52.61 -3.27
N TYR A 784 -5.04 -51.88 -2.16
CA TYR A 784 -4.20 -52.03 -0.96
C TYR A 784 -5.06 -51.76 0.30
N PRO A 785 -4.66 -52.20 1.51
CA PRO A 785 -5.51 -53.08 2.31
C PRO A 785 -6.15 -52.41 3.53
N ASP A 786 -7.13 -53.12 4.10
CA ASP A 786 -7.93 -52.70 5.25
C ASP A 786 -7.13 -52.31 6.49
N ARG A 787 -7.49 -51.17 7.08
CA ARG A 787 -7.45 -50.94 8.53
C ARG A 787 -8.76 -50.33 8.97
N GLU A 788 -9.46 -51.02 9.87
CA GLU A 788 -10.71 -50.55 10.45
C GLU A 788 -10.51 -49.25 11.23
N VAL A 789 -11.33 -48.23 10.93
CA VAL A 789 -11.59 -47.11 11.84
C VAL A 789 -13.10 -46.99 12.00
N LYS A 790 -13.57 -47.13 13.25
CA LYS A 790 -15.00 -47.09 13.58
C LYS A 790 -15.55 -45.68 13.43
N VAL A 791 -16.60 -45.52 12.62
CA VAL A 791 -17.40 -44.29 12.55
C VAL A 791 -18.52 -44.36 13.60
N PRO A 792 -18.64 -43.39 14.53
CA PRO A 792 -19.82 -43.28 15.39
C PRO A 792 -20.98 -42.67 14.60
N SER A 793 -22.15 -43.31 14.64
CA SER A 793 -23.38 -42.79 14.07
C SER A 793 -23.98 -41.68 14.95
N TYR A 794 -24.36 -40.55 14.33
CA TYR A 794 -25.26 -39.57 14.94
C TYR A 794 -26.67 -39.68 14.33
N PRO A 795 -27.74 -39.45 15.13
CA PRO A 795 -29.10 -39.80 14.73
C PRO A 795 -29.74 -38.77 13.79
N GLN A 796 -30.58 -39.26 12.89
CA GLN A 796 -31.52 -38.42 12.14
C GLN A 796 -32.57 -37.83 13.10
N PHE A 797 -32.77 -36.51 13.04
CA PHE A 797 -33.99 -35.89 13.53
C PHE A 797 -34.72 -35.21 12.37
N THR A 798 -35.93 -35.72 12.09
CA THR A 798 -36.88 -35.15 11.15
C THR A 798 -37.60 -33.96 11.76
N GLY A 799 -37.58 -32.80 11.10
CA GLY A 799 -38.39 -31.64 11.48
C GLY A 799 -38.75 -30.83 10.23
N ASN A 800 -40.05 -30.62 10.02
CA ASN A 800 -40.57 -29.86 8.86
C ASN A 800 -40.21 -28.37 8.97
N TRP A 801 -39.79 -27.79 7.84
CA TRP A 801 -40.13 -26.43 7.40
C TRP A 801 -40.26 -26.42 5.87
#